data_AF-A0A7Z2MZJ3-F1
#
_entry.id   AF-A0A7Z2MZJ3-F1
#
_cell.length_a   1.000
_cell.length_b   1.000
_cell.length_c   1.000
_cell.angle_alpha   90.00
_cell.angle_beta   90.00
_cell.angle_gamma   90.00
#
_symmetry.space_group_name_H-M   'P 1'
#
loop_
_entity.id
_entity.type
_entity.pdbx_description
1 polymer ?
#
loop_
_entity_poly.entity_id
_entity_poly.type
_entity_poly.pdbx_seq_one_letter_code
_entity_poly.pdbx_strand_id
1 'polypeptide(L)'
;MEYFYKNISTATPLKNKNIRLHITKNETDVIKDTEARDDLAIRSPSEVLINNHVYNRCVSSICIYASTDLHEIIDAIATAIRFKKELLISGHPIDLIDMHPIFQEVYLTSQACKLDINSDELIEHAFKLLRKAVQTSSASIDFVKSFASTFFEISDDEINQRLRSVRLKENEAITLSLNFSEAKTVSCLNNIDLSLNRVNVISAETGTGKTTYVIDNYLRDLLKKDSNLRVAIIAHKNEINTNINYKISTLLPNAKEANHNTKSLRKLEEAQIIVSTTNSLPNMLQYVLGCDLVIFDESEKGFLSLDGNHYKNERLKAKSFNALKTVITYAKQVIMMDADSTNCITAELVKSTGIHDYQFYKVEGGKYSDININLVNRDTVLNAIRNEDNAYQVIAFDKKEALYQYLFSIGLKSSGKGCAEKALEAGYLVVTRDTCNTDAVRKYLATPNVSCFLYKQILYSPYIDSAVSIETNYTDKVLVISHSILTPKGLIQMGRRFRQAKEITYGIQTDNVIPYEYKNIDSSGKPINSSFTFEHMQHVIHHISTHTRHNMPLSLKRTATALGFRVNAEEYYAKQDANESLLQKQLEEVYRASVNESIYNAPEHVTDLDEANEVIQSGQANNLQLSAAEKRVISERLHIQIDYLTDDAISFSRNKASLLEHLQEYTEWRQTKTSDQPLFNLMNVLFKTLNISIERIDQKHSIPKSSYYEAYDIINQLLNGNSALCKKLSSMNTMLKPITSQSHSEGYKTRAINDFLSKLGFDTEVDHKTNGNYRKYNIWLNSHAYPSILNKHDYYETSLDIKQAIM
;
A
#
# COMPACT_ATOMS: atom_id res chain seq x y z
N MET A 1 19.69 -12.35 -25.36
CA MET A 1 18.78 -13.43 -25.82
C MET A 1 19.02 -13.89 -27.25
N GLU A 2 19.36 -13.04 -28.24
CA GLU A 2 19.63 -13.49 -29.62
C GLU A 2 20.86 -14.40 -29.77
N TYR A 3 21.88 -14.26 -28.91
CA TYR A 3 23.06 -15.13 -28.91
C TYR A 3 22.75 -16.57 -28.46
N PHE A 4 21.64 -16.77 -27.74
CA PHE A 4 21.24 -18.07 -27.17
C PHE A 4 20.44 -18.93 -28.15
N TYR A 5 19.73 -18.33 -29.11
CA TYR A 5 18.92 -19.07 -30.08
C TYR A 5 19.74 -19.72 -31.21
N LYS A 6 20.95 -19.22 -31.48
CA LYS A 6 21.73 -19.64 -32.65
C LYS A 6 22.33 -21.03 -32.52
N ASN A 7 22.61 -21.52 -31.31
CA ASN A 7 23.31 -22.78 -31.09
C ASN A 7 22.41 -24.02 -30.90
N ILE A 8 21.08 -23.88 -30.95
CA ILE A 8 20.15 -25.03 -30.78
C ILE A 8 19.41 -25.38 -32.07
N SER A 9 19.41 -24.48 -33.06
CA SER A 9 18.72 -24.72 -34.33
C SER A 9 19.38 -25.80 -35.22
N THR A 10 20.51 -26.39 -34.82
CA THR A 10 21.27 -27.32 -35.68
C THR A 10 21.66 -28.67 -35.05
N ALA A 11 21.04 -29.12 -33.96
CA ALA A 11 21.38 -30.43 -33.38
C ALA A 11 20.17 -31.38 -33.24
N THR A 12 20.32 -32.55 -33.89
CA THR A 12 19.75 -33.89 -33.65
C THR A 12 18.93 -34.11 -32.36
N PRO A 13 17.95 -35.04 -32.35
CA PRO A 13 16.99 -35.20 -31.27
C PRO A 13 17.69 -35.47 -29.92
N LEU A 14 17.50 -34.54 -28.98
CA LEU A 14 17.97 -34.56 -27.60
C LEU A 14 17.53 -35.84 -26.88
N LYS A 15 18.33 -36.89 -26.98
CA LYS A 15 18.10 -38.20 -26.32
C LYS A 15 18.84 -38.37 -24.99
N ASN A 16 19.71 -37.45 -24.57
CA ASN A 16 20.49 -37.58 -23.33
C ASN A 16 20.16 -36.46 -22.32
N LYS A 17 19.84 -36.85 -21.08
CA LYS A 17 19.23 -36.04 -19.99
C LYS A 17 20.25 -35.40 -19.02
N ASN A 18 21.36 -34.80 -19.47
CA ASN A 18 22.44 -34.37 -18.56
C ASN A 18 22.94 -32.93 -18.82
N ILE A 19 22.04 -31.95 -18.94
CA ILE A 19 22.43 -30.52 -19.08
C ILE A 19 22.71 -29.93 -17.69
N ARG A 20 23.84 -29.24 -17.51
CA ARG A 20 24.21 -28.53 -16.27
C ARG A 20 24.18 -27.02 -16.48
N LEU A 21 23.36 -26.28 -15.74
CA LEU A 21 23.37 -24.82 -15.80
C LEU A 21 24.50 -24.26 -14.95
N HIS A 22 25.43 -23.53 -15.56
CA HIS A 22 26.54 -22.93 -14.84
C HIS A 22 26.26 -21.46 -14.53
N ILE A 23 26.31 -21.10 -13.27
CA ILE A 23 26.05 -19.73 -12.85
C ILE A 23 27.38 -19.04 -12.63
N THR A 24 27.66 -18.08 -13.51
CA THR A 24 28.92 -17.36 -13.53
C THR A 24 28.67 -15.86 -13.64
N LYS A 25 29.65 -15.06 -13.26
CA LYS A 25 29.59 -13.60 -13.39
C LYS A 25 29.61 -13.15 -14.85
N ASN A 26 30.21 -13.96 -15.74
CA ASN A 26 30.41 -13.72 -17.16
C ASN A 26 29.78 -14.84 -18.00
N GLU A 27 28.77 -14.50 -18.81
CA GLU A 27 28.16 -15.41 -19.79
C GLU A 27 29.17 -15.92 -20.86
N THR A 28 30.38 -15.36 -20.89
CA THR A 28 31.49 -15.74 -21.78
C THR A 28 32.53 -16.65 -21.12
N ASP A 29 32.37 -17.01 -19.84
CA ASP A 29 33.30 -17.94 -19.18
C ASP A 29 33.16 -19.32 -19.82
N VAL A 30 34.18 -19.72 -20.58
CA VAL A 30 34.29 -21.09 -21.12
C VAL A 30 34.72 -21.99 -19.97
N ILE A 31 33.75 -22.63 -19.33
CA ILE A 31 34.02 -23.74 -18.42
C ILE A 31 34.50 -24.89 -19.30
N LYS A 32 35.71 -25.37 -19.04
CA LYS A 32 36.30 -26.52 -19.72
C LYS A 32 36.25 -27.69 -18.74
N ASP A 33 35.17 -28.45 -18.75
CA ASP A 33 35.13 -29.76 -18.11
C ASP A 33 34.98 -30.84 -19.19
N THR A 34 35.96 -31.73 -19.28
CA THR A 34 36.14 -32.62 -20.45
C THR A 34 35.25 -33.86 -20.45
N GLU A 35 34.34 -34.03 -19.49
CA GLU A 35 33.53 -35.26 -19.35
C GLU A 35 32.00 -35.06 -19.34
N ALA A 36 31.49 -33.84 -19.48
CA ALA A 36 30.07 -33.58 -19.78
C ALA A 36 29.98 -32.49 -20.85
N ARG A 37 28.95 -32.47 -21.70
CA ARG A 37 28.73 -31.32 -22.59
C ARG A 37 28.34 -30.12 -21.70
N ASP A 38 29.31 -29.22 -21.51
CA ASP A 38 29.18 -27.97 -20.75
C ASP A 38 28.15 -27.05 -21.43
N ASP A 39 26.93 -26.99 -20.88
CA ASP A 39 25.75 -26.41 -21.53
C ASP A 39 25.14 -25.25 -20.70
N LEU A 40 25.30 -24.00 -21.20
CA LEU A 40 24.65 -22.74 -20.77
C LEU A 40 25.18 -22.10 -19.46
N ALA A 41 26.07 -21.11 -19.62
CA ALA A 41 26.37 -20.13 -18.59
C ALA A 41 25.23 -19.09 -18.49
N ILE A 42 24.70 -18.83 -17.28
CA ILE A 42 23.59 -17.88 -17.11
C ILE A 42 23.57 -17.17 -15.75
N ARG A 43 22.93 -16.00 -15.73
CA ARG A 43 22.62 -15.17 -14.56
C ARG A 43 21.11 -15.15 -14.22
N SER A 44 20.37 -16.23 -14.36
CA SER A 44 19.01 -16.39 -13.79
C SER A 44 18.43 -17.74 -14.20
N PRO A 45 18.77 -18.82 -13.48
CA PRO A 45 18.19 -20.14 -13.70
C PRO A 45 16.66 -20.15 -13.76
N SER A 46 15.99 -19.33 -12.95
CA SER A 46 14.52 -19.30 -12.90
C SER A 46 13.92 -18.85 -14.24
N GLU A 47 14.45 -17.80 -14.87
CA GLU A 47 13.97 -17.30 -16.16
C GLU A 47 14.03 -18.38 -17.25
N VAL A 48 15.07 -19.21 -17.25
CA VAL A 48 15.23 -20.28 -18.25
C VAL A 48 14.26 -21.42 -18.01
N LEU A 49 14.15 -21.91 -16.77
CA LEU A 49 13.32 -23.08 -16.48
C LEU A 49 11.83 -22.74 -16.49
N ILE A 50 11.45 -21.49 -16.20
CA ILE A 50 10.05 -21.02 -16.27
C ILE A 50 9.62 -20.85 -17.72
N ASN A 51 10.42 -20.19 -18.56
CA ASN A 51 10.01 -19.79 -19.90
C ASN A 51 10.25 -20.87 -20.97
N ASN A 52 10.92 -21.98 -20.62
CA ASN A 52 11.25 -23.02 -21.59
C ASN A 52 11.04 -24.45 -21.04
N HIS A 53 9.96 -25.08 -21.50
CA HIS A 53 9.60 -26.44 -21.12
C HIS A 53 10.61 -27.51 -21.51
N VAL A 54 11.43 -27.28 -22.54
CA VAL A 54 12.48 -28.22 -22.96
C VAL A 54 13.62 -28.20 -21.96
N TYR A 55 14.08 -27.01 -21.55
CA TYR A 55 15.14 -26.89 -20.55
C TYR A 55 14.73 -27.40 -19.18
N ASN A 56 13.48 -27.14 -18.76
CA ASN A 56 12.95 -27.74 -17.53
C ASN A 56 13.06 -29.28 -17.53
N ARG A 57 12.88 -29.95 -18.68
CA ARG A 57 13.00 -31.41 -18.79
C ARG A 57 14.45 -31.91 -18.91
N CYS A 58 15.33 -31.12 -19.53
CA CYS A 58 16.68 -31.57 -19.92
C CYS A 58 17.78 -31.15 -18.94
N VAL A 59 17.59 -30.08 -18.17
CA VAL A 59 18.52 -29.64 -17.11
C VAL A 59 18.45 -30.63 -15.96
N SER A 60 19.58 -31.24 -15.62
CA SER A 60 19.74 -32.15 -14.48
C SER A 60 20.23 -31.43 -13.23
N SER A 61 21.12 -30.45 -13.40
CA SER A 61 21.76 -29.78 -12.27
C SER A 61 22.07 -28.29 -12.51
N ILE A 62 22.27 -27.56 -11.41
CA ILE A 62 22.60 -26.13 -11.36
C ILE A 62 23.90 -25.97 -10.57
N CYS A 63 24.92 -25.35 -11.17
CA CYS A 63 26.27 -25.21 -10.62
C CYS A 63 26.55 -23.76 -10.22
N ILE A 64 26.82 -23.52 -8.93
CA ILE A 64 27.22 -22.24 -8.36
C ILE A 64 28.74 -22.24 -8.15
N TYR A 65 29.42 -21.17 -8.59
CA TYR A 65 30.86 -20.98 -8.41
C TYR A 65 31.19 -19.80 -7.49
N ALA A 66 32.42 -19.77 -6.96
CA ALA A 66 32.90 -18.72 -6.05
C ALA A 66 32.92 -17.29 -6.65
N SER A 67 32.66 -17.11 -7.95
CA SER A 67 32.58 -15.80 -8.61
C SER A 67 31.14 -15.27 -8.78
N THR A 68 30.13 -16.04 -8.34
CA THR A 68 28.70 -15.78 -8.58
C THR A 68 28.16 -14.63 -7.73
N ASP A 69 27.24 -13.82 -8.28
CA ASP A 69 26.58 -12.73 -7.55
C ASP A 69 25.55 -13.26 -6.54
N LEU A 70 25.38 -12.57 -5.41
CA LEU A 70 24.42 -12.92 -4.35
C LEU A 70 23.01 -13.22 -4.88
N HIS A 71 22.49 -12.36 -5.77
CA HIS A 71 21.13 -12.52 -6.28
C HIS A 71 20.99 -13.78 -7.13
N GLU A 72 22.05 -14.13 -7.86
CA GLU A 72 22.10 -15.33 -8.69
C GLU A 72 22.26 -16.60 -7.87
N ILE A 73 23.04 -16.54 -6.77
CA ILE A 73 23.13 -17.64 -5.81
C ILE A 73 21.76 -17.93 -5.21
N ILE A 74 21.02 -16.89 -4.80
CA ILE A 74 19.68 -17.05 -4.23
C ILE A 74 18.70 -17.63 -5.28
N ASP A 75 18.71 -17.10 -6.50
CA ASP A 75 17.86 -17.61 -7.59
C ASP A 75 18.17 -19.07 -7.93
N ALA A 76 19.45 -19.45 -7.95
CA ALA A 76 19.92 -20.81 -8.18
C ALA A 76 19.38 -21.80 -7.15
N ILE A 77 19.53 -21.46 -5.87
CA ILE A 77 19.09 -22.29 -4.76
C ILE A 77 17.56 -22.45 -4.83
N ALA A 78 16.83 -21.35 -4.97
CA ALA A 78 15.38 -21.37 -5.06
C ALA A 78 14.89 -22.18 -6.28
N THR A 79 15.56 -22.02 -7.43
CA THR A 79 15.24 -22.73 -8.67
C THR A 79 15.54 -24.23 -8.55
N ALA A 80 16.66 -24.61 -7.93
CA ALA A 80 17.02 -26.01 -7.71
C ALA A 80 15.96 -26.72 -6.85
N ILE A 81 15.52 -26.08 -5.76
CA ILE A 81 14.43 -26.61 -4.91
C ILE A 81 13.14 -26.73 -5.72
N ARG A 82 12.72 -25.65 -6.41
CA ARG A 82 11.46 -25.57 -7.13
C ARG A 82 11.33 -26.65 -8.22
N PHE A 83 12.37 -26.82 -9.02
CA PHE A 83 12.35 -27.75 -10.15
C PHE A 83 13.00 -29.11 -9.83
N LYS A 84 13.31 -29.35 -8.55
CA LYS A 84 13.95 -30.59 -8.06
C LYS A 84 15.21 -30.94 -8.85
N LYS A 85 16.09 -29.95 -9.03
CA LYS A 85 17.38 -30.09 -9.72
C LYS A 85 18.48 -30.30 -8.69
N GLU A 86 19.50 -31.05 -9.08
CA GLU A 86 20.71 -31.19 -8.27
C GLU A 86 21.44 -29.84 -8.20
N LEU A 87 21.88 -29.45 -7.00
CA LEU A 87 22.66 -28.22 -6.80
C LEU A 87 24.12 -28.58 -6.55
N LEU A 88 25.02 -28.04 -7.36
CA LEU A 88 26.46 -28.15 -7.17
C LEU A 88 27.02 -26.82 -6.69
N ILE A 89 27.80 -26.83 -5.62
CA ILE A 89 28.48 -25.65 -5.08
C ILE A 89 29.99 -25.87 -5.18
N SER A 90 30.68 -25.01 -5.93
CA SER A 90 32.09 -25.22 -6.33
C SER A 90 32.36 -26.59 -6.98
N GLY A 91 31.41 -27.07 -7.76
CA GLY A 91 31.52 -28.38 -8.43
C GLY A 91 31.25 -29.59 -7.53
N HIS A 92 30.90 -29.38 -6.26
CA HIS A 92 30.53 -30.46 -5.35
C HIS A 92 29.00 -30.57 -5.24
N PRO A 93 28.41 -31.75 -5.46
CA PRO A 93 26.98 -31.94 -5.26
C PRO A 93 26.63 -31.77 -3.78
N ILE A 94 25.55 -31.03 -3.54
CA ILE A 94 24.98 -30.85 -2.20
C ILE A 94 23.68 -31.65 -2.13
N ASP A 95 23.62 -32.59 -1.19
CA ASP A 95 22.44 -33.42 -1.00
C ASP A 95 21.24 -32.58 -0.59
N LEU A 96 20.12 -32.82 -1.25
CA LEU A 96 18.84 -32.33 -0.77
C LEU A 96 18.42 -33.18 0.42
N ILE A 97 18.17 -32.54 1.56
CA ILE A 97 17.69 -33.20 2.76
C ILE A 97 16.17 -33.14 2.72
N ASP A 98 15.50 -34.21 3.16
CA ASP A 98 14.04 -34.21 3.25
C ASP A 98 13.59 -33.33 4.43
N MET A 99 13.39 -32.04 4.15
CA MET A 99 12.92 -31.05 5.11
C MET A 99 12.04 -29.99 4.45
N HIS A 100 11.38 -29.16 5.27
CA HIS A 100 10.56 -28.05 4.79
C HIS A 100 11.36 -27.13 3.85
N PRO A 101 10.80 -26.68 2.70
CA PRO A 101 11.54 -25.93 1.69
C PRO A 101 12.30 -24.71 2.21
N ILE A 102 11.73 -23.99 3.20
CA ILE A 102 12.40 -22.85 3.85
C ILE A 102 13.70 -23.29 4.55
N PHE A 103 13.69 -24.41 5.28
CA PHE A 103 14.90 -24.91 5.95
C PHE A 103 15.88 -25.51 4.95
N GLN A 104 15.38 -26.12 3.87
CA GLN A 104 16.21 -26.61 2.78
C GLN A 104 16.94 -25.45 2.09
N GLU A 105 16.26 -24.34 1.82
CA GLU A 105 16.86 -23.13 1.25
C GLU A 105 17.89 -22.51 2.20
N VAL A 106 17.60 -22.45 3.50
CA VAL A 106 18.55 -21.97 4.51
C VAL A 106 19.78 -22.87 4.60
N TYR A 107 19.61 -24.18 4.55
CA TYR A 107 20.70 -25.16 4.54
C TYR A 107 21.58 -25.01 3.31
N LEU A 108 20.99 -24.91 2.12
CA LEU A 108 21.76 -24.70 0.88
C LEU A 108 22.44 -23.33 0.86
N THR A 109 21.81 -22.30 1.44
CA THR A 109 22.41 -20.98 1.64
C THR A 109 23.63 -21.05 2.56
N SER A 110 23.58 -21.84 3.65
CA SER A 110 24.74 -22.02 4.53
C SER A 110 25.89 -22.75 3.85
N GLN A 111 25.60 -23.71 2.96
CA GLN A 111 26.64 -24.31 2.12
C GLN A 111 27.25 -23.29 1.14
N ALA A 112 26.44 -22.40 0.56
CA ALA A 112 26.91 -21.34 -0.32
C ALA A 112 27.77 -20.29 0.42
N CYS A 113 27.53 -20.04 1.71
CA CYS A 113 28.37 -19.16 2.54
C CYS A 113 29.85 -19.61 2.59
N LYS A 114 30.12 -20.90 2.37
CA LYS A 114 31.49 -21.46 2.35
C LYS A 114 32.31 -21.05 1.12
N LEU A 115 31.69 -20.36 0.15
CA LEU A 115 32.35 -19.84 -1.05
C LEU A 115 33.16 -18.56 -0.82
N ASP A 116 33.20 -18.03 0.40
CA ASP A 116 33.96 -16.83 0.81
C ASP A 116 33.52 -15.53 0.10
N ILE A 117 32.26 -15.48 -0.35
CA ILE A 117 31.61 -14.31 -0.97
C ILE A 117 30.59 -13.74 0.03
N ASN A 118 30.71 -12.46 0.42
CA ASN A 118 29.74 -11.68 1.21
C ASN A 118 28.86 -12.52 2.17
N SER A 119 29.50 -13.33 3.02
CA SER A 119 28.82 -14.33 3.86
C SER A 119 27.73 -13.71 4.72
N ASP A 120 27.94 -12.49 5.20
CA ASP A 120 26.97 -11.71 5.98
C ASP A 120 25.64 -11.44 5.25
N GLU A 121 25.66 -11.21 3.93
CA GLU A 121 24.45 -10.93 3.14
C GLU A 121 23.63 -12.21 2.89
N LEU A 122 24.31 -13.34 2.61
CA LEU A 122 23.69 -14.66 2.52
C LEU A 122 23.12 -15.09 3.88
N ILE A 123 23.86 -14.83 4.97
CA ILE A 123 23.40 -15.03 6.34
C ILE A 123 22.15 -14.18 6.59
N GLU A 124 22.14 -12.90 6.22
CA GLU A 124 20.94 -12.06 6.42
C GLU A 124 19.73 -12.55 5.60
N HIS A 125 19.93 -13.06 4.38
CA HIS A 125 18.89 -13.75 3.60
C HIS A 125 18.38 -14.99 4.33
N ALA A 126 19.27 -15.84 4.83
CA ALA A 126 18.92 -17.00 5.63
C ALA A 126 18.14 -16.60 6.90
N PHE A 127 18.54 -15.55 7.62
CA PHE A 127 17.80 -15.04 8.77
C PHE A 127 16.45 -14.41 8.38
N LYS A 128 16.29 -13.87 7.17
CA LYS A 128 14.98 -13.47 6.63
C LYS A 128 14.06 -14.69 6.46
N LEU A 129 14.59 -15.78 5.90
CA LEU A 129 13.87 -17.05 5.76
C LEU A 129 13.55 -17.71 7.11
N LEU A 130 14.47 -17.69 8.07
CA LEU A 130 14.26 -18.21 9.42
C LEU A 130 13.27 -17.34 10.22
N ARG A 131 13.33 -16.01 10.09
CA ARG A 131 12.30 -15.11 10.63
C ARG A 131 10.94 -15.46 10.06
N LYS A 132 10.87 -15.68 8.73
CA LYS A 132 9.67 -16.18 8.07
C LYS A 132 9.25 -17.51 8.69
N ALA A 133 10.11 -18.51 8.83
CA ALA A 133 9.79 -19.81 9.47
C ALA A 133 9.20 -19.67 10.89
N VAL A 134 9.72 -18.74 11.71
CA VAL A 134 9.17 -18.43 13.03
C VAL A 134 7.83 -17.70 12.96
N GLN A 135 7.71 -16.69 12.09
CA GLN A 135 6.47 -15.92 11.87
C GLN A 135 5.33 -16.82 11.40
N THR A 136 5.70 -17.80 10.57
CA THR A 136 4.79 -18.77 9.96
C THR A 136 4.40 -19.93 10.89
N SER A 137 4.99 -20.01 12.09
CA SER A 137 4.88 -21.16 13.00
C SER A 137 5.36 -22.49 12.38
N SER A 138 6.10 -22.44 11.27
CA SER A 138 6.70 -23.63 10.63
C SER A 138 7.80 -24.24 11.49
N ALA A 139 8.35 -23.46 12.42
CA ALA A 139 9.18 -23.97 13.51
C ALA A 139 9.07 -23.10 14.76
N SER A 140 9.41 -23.70 15.91
CA SER A 140 9.61 -22.96 17.15
C SER A 140 10.85 -22.08 17.06
N ILE A 141 10.88 -21.01 17.87
CA ILE A 141 12.08 -20.17 18.01
C ILE A 141 13.29 -21.02 18.43
N ASP A 142 13.07 -22.01 19.31
CA ASP A 142 14.16 -22.84 19.83
C ASP A 142 14.72 -23.81 18.80
N PHE A 143 13.86 -24.35 17.93
CA PHE A 143 14.32 -25.10 16.76
C PHE A 143 15.13 -24.20 15.82
N VAL A 144 14.61 -23.01 15.48
CA VAL A 144 15.29 -22.08 14.57
C VAL A 144 16.64 -21.62 15.14
N LYS A 145 16.74 -21.42 16.46
CA LYS A 145 18.02 -21.13 17.12
C LYS A 145 19.01 -22.28 16.95
N SER A 146 18.60 -23.49 17.31
CA SER A 146 19.43 -24.68 17.18
C SER A 146 19.88 -24.90 15.73
N PHE A 147 18.95 -24.71 14.78
CA PHE A 147 19.20 -24.83 13.35
C PHE A 147 20.20 -23.77 12.85
N ALA A 148 19.99 -22.50 13.18
CA ALA A 148 20.87 -21.41 12.75
C ALA A 148 22.27 -21.52 13.36
N SER A 149 22.35 -21.86 14.66
CA SER A 149 23.62 -22.06 15.36
C SER A 149 24.44 -23.19 14.75
N THR A 150 23.77 -24.28 14.36
CA THR A 150 24.41 -25.44 13.72
C THR A 150 25.01 -25.12 12.35
N PHE A 151 24.36 -24.27 11.55
CA PHE A 151 24.74 -24.06 10.15
C PHE A 151 25.54 -22.79 9.87
N PHE A 152 25.46 -21.78 10.72
CA PHE A 152 26.14 -20.49 10.51
C PHE A 152 27.19 -20.18 11.58
N GLU A 153 27.37 -21.03 12.60
CA GLU A 153 28.34 -20.83 13.69
C GLU A 153 28.17 -19.50 14.46
N ILE A 154 26.93 -18.98 14.50
CA ILE A 154 26.58 -17.72 15.18
C ILE A 154 26.13 -18.00 16.61
N SER A 155 26.47 -17.09 17.54
CA SER A 155 26.07 -17.19 18.94
C SER A 155 24.54 -17.10 19.15
N ASP A 156 24.03 -17.77 20.18
CA ASP A 156 22.61 -17.73 20.55
C ASP A 156 22.11 -16.30 20.81
N ASP A 157 22.93 -15.43 21.40
CA ASP A 157 22.57 -14.04 21.69
C ASP A 157 22.39 -13.21 20.41
N GLU A 158 23.27 -13.40 19.43
CA GLU A 158 23.18 -12.73 18.14
C GLU A 158 22.01 -13.25 17.29
N ILE A 159 21.79 -14.58 17.28
CA ILE A 159 20.60 -15.20 16.66
C ILE A 159 19.33 -14.61 17.29
N ASN A 160 19.30 -14.51 18.62
CA ASN A 160 18.19 -13.91 19.35
C ASN A 160 17.97 -12.45 18.94
N GLN A 161 19.01 -11.63 18.85
CA GLN A 161 18.90 -10.23 18.43
C GLN A 161 18.35 -10.11 17.00
N ARG A 162 18.85 -10.93 16.06
CA ARG A 162 18.41 -10.94 14.65
C ARG A 162 16.97 -11.45 14.47
N LEU A 163 16.53 -12.43 15.27
CA LEU A 163 15.15 -12.94 15.24
C LEU A 163 14.14 -12.04 15.99
N ARG A 164 14.57 -11.32 17.02
CA ARG A 164 13.68 -10.55 17.92
C ARG A 164 13.25 -9.19 17.35
N SER A 165 14.08 -8.51 16.57
CA SER A 165 13.86 -7.08 16.24
C SER A 165 12.57 -6.78 15.45
N VAL A 166 12.19 -7.62 14.48
CA VAL A 166 10.98 -7.40 13.65
C VAL A 166 9.71 -7.79 14.38
N ARG A 167 9.70 -8.97 15.02
CA ARG A 167 8.53 -9.48 15.77
C ARG A 167 8.21 -8.61 16.99
N LEU A 168 9.23 -8.03 17.65
CA LEU A 168 9.00 -7.10 18.75
C LEU A 168 8.27 -5.84 18.27
N LYS A 169 8.71 -5.24 17.16
CA LYS A 169 8.06 -4.03 16.61
C LYS A 169 6.65 -4.29 16.09
N GLU A 170 6.41 -5.43 15.45
CA GLU A 170 5.05 -5.84 15.06
C GLU A 170 4.13 -5.99 16.30
N ASN A 171 4.62 -6.66 17.34
CA ASN A 171 3.85 -6.85 18.57
C ASN A 171 3.66 -5.56 19.36
N GLU A 172 4.67 -4.70 19.39
CA GLU A 172 4.60 -3.36 19.96
C GLU A 172 3.54 -2.55 19.22
N ALA A 173 3.60 -2.46 17.89
CA ALA A 173 2.60 -1.76 17.09
C ALA A 173 1.17 -2.30 17.30
N ILE A 174 1.00 -3.62 17.37
CA ILE A 174 -0.30 -4.24 17.71
C ILE A 174 -0.74 -3.82 19.13
N THR A 175 0.18 -3.84 20.10
CA THR A 175 -0.10 -3.46 21.49
C THR A 175 -0.50 -1.98 21.57
N LEU A 176 0.27 -1.08 20.97
CA LEU A 176 -0.04 0.35 20.88
C LEU A 176 -1.42 0.58 20.24
N SER A 177 -1.73 -0.15 19.17
CA SER A 177 -3.02 -0.04 18.49
C SER A 177 -4.23 -0.50 19.32
N LEU A 178 -4.03 -1.31 20.36
CA LEU A 178 -5.10 -1.89 21.19
C LEU A 178 -5.12 -1.33 22.62
N ASN A 179 -4.03 -0.70 23.05
CA ASN A 179 -3.85 -0.28 24.41
C ASN A 179 -4.67 1.00 24.70
N PHE A 180 -5.65 0.86 25.58
CA PHE A 180 -6.36 1.98 26.20
C PHE A 180 -6.46 1.77 27.71
N SER A 181 -5.35 1.37 28.33
CA SER A 181 -5.27 1.04 29.77
C SER A 181 -5.53 2.22 30.70
N GLU A 182 -5.43 3.45 30.20
CA GLU A 182 -5.74 4.64 30.99
C GLU A 182 -7.24 4.86 31.19
N ALA A 183 -8.07 4.14 30.43
CA ALA A 183 -9.51 4.22 30.55
C ALA A 183 -10.05 3.41 31.72
N LYS A 184 -10.95 4.03 32.49
CA LYS A 184 -11.76 3.33 33.49
C LYS A 184 -12.68 2.35 32.78
N THR A 185 -12.53 1.07 33.11
CA THR A 185 -13.41 0.03 32.57
C THR A 185 -14.77 0.09 33.26
N VAL A 186 -15.86 0.05 32.48
CA VAL A 186 -17.24 0.08 32.95
C VAL A 186 -18.06 -1.02 32.28
N SER A 187 -18.97 -1.66 33.01
CA SER A 187 -19.73 -2.80 32.48
C SER A 187 -20.78 -2.44 31.40
N CYS A 188 -21.28 -1.20 31.40
CA CYS A 188 -22.23 -0.73 30.39
C CYS A 188 -22.22 0.80 30.27
N LEU A 189 -22.80 1.34 29.19
CA LEU A 189 -22.86 2.78 28.91
C LEU A 189 -23.61 3.56 30.01
N ASN A 190 -24.66 2.98 30.61
CA ASN A 190 -25.46 3.63 31.66
C ASN A 190 -24.70 3.89 32.97
N ASN A 191 -23.54 3.28 33.16
CA ASN A 191 -22.68 3.51 34.33
C ASN A 191 -21.74 4.71 34.15
N ILE A 192 -21.87 5.45 33.04
CA ILE A 192 -21.06 6.62 32.72
C ILE A 192 -21.85 7.89 33.04
N ASP A 193 -21.43 8.64 34.05
CA ASP A 193 -21.94 9.99 34.29
C ASP A 193 -21.10 11.02 33.53
N LEU A 194 -21.65 11.48 32.40
CA LEU A 194 -21.00 12.45 31.50
C LEU A 194 -20.99 13.88 32.06
N SER A 195 -21.73 14.16 33.14
CA SER A 195 -21.77 15.49 33.75
C SER A 195 -20.61 15.77 34.72
N LEU A 196 -19.92 14.72 35.18
CA LEU A 196 -18.84 14.85 36.16
C LEU A 196 -17.56 15.47 35.62
N ASN A 197 -17.36 15.39 34.30
CA ASN A 197 -16.15 15.88 33.67
C ASN A 197 -16.46 16.75 32.46
N ARG A 198 -15.61 17.76 32.23
CA ARG A 198 -15.69 18.61 31.04
C ARG A 198 -15.42 17.82 29.75
N VAL A 199 -14.42 16.95 29.76
CA VAL A 199 -14.05 16.13 28.59
C VAL A 199 -14.24 14.65 28.90
N ASN A 200 -15.14 13.99 28.17
CA ASN A 200 -15.39 12.56 28.31
C ASN A 200 -15.02 11.83 27.02
N VAL A 201 -14.21 10.78 27.12
CA VAL A 201 -13.92 9.88 25.99
C VAL A 201 -14.55 8.53 26.26
N ILE A 202 -15.42 8.08 25.37
CA ILE A 202 -16.12 6.80 25.46
C ILE A 202 -15.57 5.85 24.40
N SER A 203 -14.84 4.84 24.87
CA SER A 203 -14.45 3.69 24.07
C SER A 203 -15.44 2.54 24.23
N ALA A 204 -16.17 2.22 23.17
CA ALA A 204 -17.06 1.05 23.15
C ALA A 204 -17.16 0.46 21.75
N GLU A 205 -17.42 -0.83 21.65
CA GLU A 205 -17.52 -1.55 20.38
C GLU A 205 -18.55 -0.93 19.41
N THR A 206 -18.37 -1.14 18.11
CA THR A 206 -19.33 -0.64 17.11
C THR A 206 -20.66 -1.39 17.24
N GLY A 207 -21.78 -0.65 17.22
CA GLY A 207 -23.12 -1.23 17.37
C GLY A 207 -23.63 -1.34 18.82
N THR A 208 -22.82 -0.96 19.82
CA THR A 208 -23.23 -0.92 21.24
C THR A 208 -24.17 0.24 21.61
N GLY A 209 -24.52 1.09 20.65
CA GLY A 209 -25.44 2.21 20.88
C GLY A 209 -24.81 3.49 21.46
N LYS A 210 -23.48 3.70 21.36
CA LYS A 210 -22.80 4.94 21.83
C LYS A 210 -23.52 6.23 21.42
N THR A 211 -23.76 6.38 20.12
CA THR A 211 -24.44 7.55 19.54
C THR A 211 -25.85 7.70 20.10
N THR A 212 -26.60 6.60 20.26
CA THR A 212 -27.94 6.59 20.88
C THR A 212 -27.86 6.99 22.36
N TYR A 213 -26.91 6.46 23.13
CA TYR A 213 -26.73 6.83 24.54
C TYR A 213 -26.48 8.32 24.73
N VAL A 214 -25.56 8.91 23.94
CA VAL A 214 -25.24 10.34 24.06
C VAL A 214 -26.40 11.23 23.59
N ILE A 215 -27.08 10.87 22.50
CA ILE A 215 -28.16 11.69 21.93
C ILE A 215 -29.49 11.48 22.67
N ASP A 216 -29.99 10.25 22.72
CA ASP A 216 -31.33 9.95 23.21
C ASP A 216 -31.47 9.95 24.73
N ASN A 217 -30.37 9.74 25.47
CA ASN A 217 -30.37 9.84 26.92
C ASN A 217 -29.78 11.17 27.37
N TYR A 218 -28.48 11.38 27.16
CA TYR A 218 -27.76 12.50 27.78
C TYR A 218 -28.19 13.86 27.22
N LEU A 219 -28.13 14.07 25.90
CA LEU A 219 -28.54 15.33 25.28
C LEU A 219 -30.02 15.60 25.51
N ARG A 220 -30.89 14.60 25.41
CA ARG A 220 -32.32 14.74 25.71
C ARG A 220 -32.56 15.26 27.13
N ASP A 221 -31.84 14.75 28.12
CA ASP A 221 -31.97 15.21 29.51
C ASP A 221 -31.39 16.60 29.74
N LEU A 222 -30.33 16.98 29.03
CA LEU A 222 -29.84 18.37 29.02
C LEU A 222 -30.87 19.32 28.40
N LEU A 223 -31.48 18.94 27.28
CA LEU A 223 -32.50 19.74 26.59
C LEU A 223 -33.78 19.93 27.42
N LYS A 224 -34.12 18.98 28.30
CA LYS A 224 -35.21 19.16 29.28
C LYS A 224 -34.88 20.25 30.31
N LYS A 225 -33.60 20.46 30.63
CA LYS A 225 -33.13 21.47 31.58
C LYS A 225 -32.92 22.83 30.92
N ASP A 226 -32.42 22.83 29.68
CA ASP A 226 -32.22 24.04 28.87
C ASP A 226 -32.60 23.77 27.41
N SER A 227 -33.75 24.32 26.99
CA SER A 227 -34.26 24.18 25.62
C SER A 227 -33.46 24.98 24.58
N ASN A 228 -32.62 25.94 25.02
CA ASN A 228 -31.82 26.81 24.14
C ASN A 228 -30.38 26.32 23.97
N LEU A 229 -30.05 25.16 24.56
CA LEU A 229 -28.72 24.58 24.52
C LEU A 229 -28.20 24.45 23.09
N ARG A 230 -26.97 24.92 22.86
CA ARG A 230 -26.31 24.89 21.55
C ARG A 230 -25.40 23.68 21.46
N VAL A 231 -25.52 22.91 20.39
CA VAL A 231 -24.78 21.67 20.17
C VAL A 231 -23.89 21.78 18.94
N ALA A 232 -22.63 21.42 19.08
CA ALA A 232 -21.73 21.23 17.95
C ALA A 232 -21.49 19.74 17.68
N ILE A 233 -21.45 19.37 16.40
CA ILE A 233 -21.13 18.02 15.93
C ILE A 233 -19.84 18.11 15.13
N ILE A 234 -18.87 17.28 15.49
CA ILE A 234 -17.63 17.07 14.74
C ILE A 234 -17.59 15.61 14.31
N ALA A 235 -17.27 15.38 13.04
CA ALA A 235 -16.91 14.07 12.51
C ALA A 235 -15.80 14.20 11.46
N HIS A 236 -15.23 13.08 11.04
CA HIS A 236 -14.18 13.10 9.99
C HIS A 236 -14.75 13.18 8.57
N LYS A 237 -16.07 12.96 8.39
CA LYS A 237 -16.79 12.98 7.10
C LYS A 237 -18.18 13.61 7.22
N ASN A 238 -18.72 14.12 6.11
CA ASN A 238 -20.04 14.77 6.06
C ASN A 238 -21.19 13.75 6.21
N GLU A 239 -21.01 12.53 5.73
CA GLU A 239 -22.02 11.48 5.75
C GLU A 239 -22.33 11.03 7.19
N ILE A 240 -21.30 10.90 8.03
CA ILE A 240 -21.44 10.61 9.47
C ILE A 240 -22.19 11.75 10.16
N ASN A 241 -21.78 12.99 9.89
CA ASN A 241 -22.45 14.19 10.39
C ASN A 241 -23.92 14.20 10.02
N THR A 242 -24.29 13.78 8.81
CA THR A 242 -25.68 13.77 8.34
C THR A 242 -26.56 12.85 9.19
N ASN A 243 -26.07 11.66 9.55
CA ASN A 243 -26.82 10.70 10.38
C ASN A 243 -27.01 11.22 11.81
N ILE A 244 -25.94 11.72 12.44
CA ILE A 244 -25.99 12.27 13.79
C ILE A 244 -26.88 13.51 13.84
N ASN A 245 -26.69 14.41 12.87
CA ASN A 245 -27.49 15.62 12.75
C ASN A 245 -28.97 15.28 12.60
N TYR A 246 -29.33 14.33 11.73
CA TYR A 246 -30.71 13.87 11.59
C TYR A 246 -31.32 13.46 12.94
N LYS A 247 -30.60 12.64 13.73
CA LYS A 247 -31.05 12.24 15.08
C LYS A 247 -31.24 13.44 16.01
N ILE A 248 -30.28 14.38 16.04
CA ILE A 248 -30.37 15.57 16.89
C ILE A 248 -31.51 16.49 16.44
N SER A 249 -31.70 16.68 15.13
CA SER A 249 -32.82 17.46 14.58
C SER A 249 -34.18 16.87 14.94
N THR A 250 -34.30 15.55 15.17
CA THR A 250 -35.55 14.97 15.70
C THR A 250 -35.86 15.39 17.14
N LEU A 251 -34.82 15.65 17.95
CA LEU A 251 -34.97 16.19 19.31
C LEU A 251 -35.23 17.70 19.30
N LEU A 252 -34.75 18.39 18.26
CA LEU A 252 -34.80 19.84 18.09
C LEU A 252 -35.40 20.23 16.73
N PRO A 253 -36.68 19.95 16.46
CA PRO A 253 -37.28 20.10 15.13
C PRO A 253 -37.30 21.55 14.60
N ASN A 254 -37.21 22.54 15.51
CA ASN A 254 -37.21 23.97 15.17
C ASN A 254 -35.82 24.63 15.32
N ALA A 255 -34.76 23.87 15.60
CA ALA A 255 -33.43 24.43 15.77
C ALA A 255 -32.89 24.97 14.45
N LYS A 256 -32.25 26.14 14.52
CA LYS A 256 -31.47 26.67 13.40
C LYS A 256 -30.17 25.89 13.29
N GLU A 257 -29.94 25.27 12.14
CA GLU A 257 -28.70 24.58 11.81
C GLU A 257 -27.78 25.48 10.98
N ALA A 258 -26.48 25.42 11.26
CA ALA A 258 -25.45 25.94 10.37
C ALA A 258 -24.27 24.97 10.24
N ASN A 259 -23.61 25.01 9.09
CA ASN A 259 -22.46 24.19 8.77
C ASN A 259 -21.43 24.99 7.96
N HIS A 260 -20.32 24.35 7.57
CA HIS A 260 -19.24 24.98 6.80
C HIS A 260 -19.65 25.59 5.45
N ASN A 261 -20.80 25.21 4.89
CA ASN A 261 -21.34 25.79 3.66
C ASN A 261 -22.26 27.01 3.91
N THR A 262 -22.52 27.34 5.17
CA THR A 262 -23.38 28.46 5.55
C THR A 262 -22.66 29.78 5.35
N LYS A 263 -23.08 30.56 4.35
CA LYS A 263 -22.45 31.85 4.00
C LYS A 263 -22.87 33.02 4.92
N SER A 264 -23.99 32.90 5.61
CA SER A 264 -24.53 33.99 6.44
C SER A 264 -23.94 33.92 7.85
N LEU A 265 -23.17 34.96 8.22
CA LEU A 265 -22.65 35.12 9.59
C LEU A 265 -23.77 35.13 10.64
N ARG A 266 -24.86 35.86 10.36
CA ARG A 266 -26.05 35.88 11.24
C ARG A 266 -26.61 34.47 11.47
N LYS A 267 -26.70 33.63 10.43
CA LYS A 267 -27.16 32.24 10.60
C LYS A 267 -26.20 31.41 11.44
N LEU A 268 -24.89 31.58 11.28
CA LEU A 268 -23.87 30.89 12.08
C LEU A 268 -23.95 31.31 13.57
N GLU A 269 -24.15 32.59 13.84
CA GLU A 269 -24.27 33.13 15.20
C GLU A 269 -25.56 32.67 15.90
N GLU A 270 -26.69 32.69 15.18
CA GLU A 270 -28.01 32.30 15.70
C GLU A 270 -28.25 30.77 15.70
N ALA A 271 -27.35 29.97 15.13
CA ALA A 271 -27.54 28.52 15.04
C ALA A 271 -27.43 27.83 16.40
N GLN A 272 -28.41 26.96 16.66
CA GLN A 272 -28.45 26.07 17.83
C GLN A 272 -27.73 24.75 17.54
N ILE A 273 -27.64 24.34 16.27
CA ILE A 273 -26.87 23.16 15.84
C ILE A 273 -25.76 23.62 14.90
N ILE A 274 -24.51 23.34 15.26
CA ILE A 274 -23.33 23.60 14.43
C ILE A 274 -22.75 22.28 13.95
N VAL A 275 -22.64 22.08 12.64
CA VAL A 275 -22.08 20.86 12.05
C VAL A 275 -20.74 21.16 11.37
N SER A 276 -19.68 20.47 11.78
CA SER A 276 -18.33 20.64 11.24
C SER A 276 -17.66 19.30 10.95
N THR A 277 -16.71 19.29 10.00
CA THR A 277 -15.76 18.19 9.82
C THR A 277 -14.39 18.55 10.40
N THR A 278 -13.52 17.57 10.61
CA THR A 278 -12.12 17.81 11.03
C THR A 278 -11.41 18.82 10.11
N ASN A 279 -11.59 18.69 8.79
CA ASN A 279 -11.01 19.59 7.78
C ASN A 279 -11.63 21.01 7.80
N SER A 280 -12.94 21.12 8.07
CA SER A 280 -13.63 22.43 8.08
C SER A 280 -13.54 23.15 9.43
N LEU A 281 -13.15 22.42 10.49
CA LEU A 281 -13.13 22.91 11.85
C LEU A 281 -12.34 24.22 12.04
N PRO A 282 -11.16 24.44 11.41
CA PRO A 282 -10.45 25.71 11.56
C PRO A 282 -11.30 26.93 11.22
N ASN A 283 -12.20 26.83 10.25
CA ASN A 283 -13.08 27.94 9.83
C ASN A 283 -14.36 28.03 10.69
N MET A 284 -14.73 26.93 11.34
CA MET A 284 -15.93 26.83 12.19
C MET A 284 -15.63 27.00 13.68
N LEU A 285 -14.35 27.10 14.05
CA LEU A 285 -13.84 26.95 15.41
C LEU A 285 -14.55 27.85 16.42
N GLN A 286 -14.70 29.14 16.12
CA GLN A 286 -15.35 30.09 17.02
C GLN A 286 -16.81 29.74 17.33
N TYR A 287 -17.54 29.19 16.35
CA TYR A 287 -18.93 28.81 16.50
C TYR A 287 -19.07 27.50 17.29
N VAL A 288 -18.14 26.56 17.05
CA VAL A 288 -18.05 25.32 17.83
C VAL A 288 -17.71 25.61 19.30
N LEU A 289 -16.77 26.51 19.56
CA LEU A 289 -16.43 26.93 20.93
C LEU A 289 -17.56 27.69 21.63
N GLY A 290 -18.45 28.34 20.86
CA GLY A 290 -19.65 29.01 21.39
C GLY A 290 -20.78 28.07 21.78
N CYS A 291 -20.68 26.77 21.47
CA CYS A 291 -21.66 25.77 21.85
C CYS A 291 -21.50 25.29 23.29
N ASP A 292 -22.57 24.79 23.88
CA ASP A 292 -22.60 24.26 25.25
C ASP A 292 -22.10 22.82 25.33
N LEU A 293 -22.36 22.04 24.28
CA LEU A 293 -21.90 20.67 24.13
C LEU A 293 -21.29 20.43 22.76
N VAL A 294 -20.09 19.86 22.72
CA VAL A 294 -19.45 19.36 21.50
C VAL A 294 -19.46 17.83 21.51
N ILE A 295 -20.07 17.23 20.49
CA ILE A 295 -20.07 15.79 20.26
C ILE A 295 -19.11 15.49 19.11
N PHE A 296 -18.08 14.70 19.38
CA PHE A 296 -17.12 14.24 18.39
C PHE A 296 -17.24 12.73 18.21
N ASP A 297 -17.96 12.30 17.18
CA ASP A 297 -18.11 10.88 16.84
C ASP A 297 -16.97 10.40 15.93
N GLU A 298 -16.60 9.14 16.10
CA GLU A 298 -15.42 8.51 15.50
C GLU A 298 -14.14 9.35 15.68
N SER A 299 -13.90 9.78 16.92
CA SER A 299 -12.87 10.77 17.23
C SER A 299 -11.44 10.29 16.93
N GLU A 300 -11.11 9.02 17.20
CA GLU A 300 -9.78 8.47 16.87
C GLU A 300 -9.60 8.45 15.36
N LYS A 301 -10.60 7.97 14.59
CA LYS A 301 -10.57 8.07 13.13
C LYS A 301 -10.47 9.52 12.65
N GLY A 302 -11.09 10.46 13.35
CA GLY A 302 -10.93 11.89 13.13
C GLY A 302 -9.48 12.34 13.23
N PHE A 303 -8.76 11.94 14.27
CA PHE A 303 -7.34 12.23 14.42
C PHE A 303 -6.50 11.57 13.32
N LEU A 304 -6.75 10.28 13.05
CA LEU A 304 -6.05 9.53 11.99
C LEU A 304 -6.26 10.16 10.61
N SER A 305 -7.45 10.71 10.35
CA SER A 305 -7.78 11.35 9.07
C SER A 305 -6.93 12.61 8.79
N LEU A 306 -6.40 13.27 9.83
CA LEU A 306 -5.60 14.48 9.66
C LEU A 306 -4.32 14.25 8.85
N ASP A 307 -3.81 13.03 8.83
CA ASP A 307 -2.65 12.67 8.02
C ASP A 307 -3.00 12.23 6.58
N GLY A 308 -4.27 12.36 6.19
CA GLY A 308 -4.76 11.93 4.89
C GLY A 308 -4.38 12.86 3.72
N ASN A 309 -4.36 12.29 2.51
CA ASN A 309 -4.06 12.99 1.25
C ASN A 309 -5.18 13.95 0.77
N HIS A 310 -6.32 14.00 1.47
CA HIS A 310 -7.40 14.93 1.14
C HIS A 310 -7.09 16.39 1.52
N TYR A 311 -6.03 16.62 2.30
CA TYR A 311 -5.51 17.96 2.57
C TYR A 311 -4.57 18.41 1.46
N LYS A 312 -4.72 19.67 1.02
CA LYS A 312 -3.87 20.26 -0.03
C LYS A 312 -2.39 20.39 0.37
N ASN A 313 -2.11 20.55 1.67
CA ASN A 313 -0.76 20.69 2.22
C ASN A 313 -0.72 20.45 3.74
N GLU A 314 0.48 20.25 4.27
CA GLU A 314 0.73 20.01 5.70
C GLU A 314 0.27 21.16 6.62
N ARG A 315 0.29 22.41 6.13
CA ARG A 315 -0.18 23.56 6.92
C ARG A 315 -1.66 23.46 7.26
N LEU A 316 -2.49 22.97 6.34
CA LEU A 316 -3.92 22.74 6.59
C LEU A 316 -4.15 21.57 7.55
N LYS A 317 -3.35 20.50 7.44
CA LYS A 317 -3.39 19.38 8.40
C LYS A 317 -3.09 19.86 9.82
N ALA A 318 -1.99 20.60 9.99
CA ALA A 318 -1.59 21.17 11.27
C ALA A 318 -2.61 22.17 11.84
N LYS A 319 -3.24 22.99 10.99
CA LYS A 319 -4.34 23.88 11.42
C LYS A 319 -5.53 23.09 11.96
N SER A 320 -5.90 21.99 11.32
CA SER A 320 -7.02 21.14 11.74
C SER A 320 -6.71 20.39 13.04
N PHE A 321 -5.48 19.90 13.19
CA PHE A 321 -4.97 19.35 14.46
C PHE A 321 -5.06 20.39 15.59
N ASN A 322 -4.54 21.59 15.35
CA ASN A 322 -4.57 22.67 16.35
C ASN A 322 -6.01 23.06 16.71
N ALA A 323 -6.92 23.12 15.73
CA ALA A 323 -8.33 23.42 15.98
C ALA A 323 -9.00 22.35 16.87
N LEU A 324 -8.74 21.06 16.63
CA LEU A 324 -9.22 19.99 17.52
C LEU A 324 -8.63 20.11 18.92
N LYS A 325 -7.33 20.39 19.03
CA LYS A 325 -6.66 20.64 20.30
C LYS A 325 -7.33 21.81 21.04
N THR A 326 -7.61 22.92 20.35
CA THR A 326 -8.33 24.09 20.88
C THR A 326 -9.74 23.74 21.36
N VAL A 327 -10.50 22.93 20.60
CA VAL A 327 -11.83 22.44 21.04
C VAL A 327 -11.72 21.67 22.36
N ILE A 328 -10.79 20.72 22.45
CA ILE A 328 -10.56 19.95 23.68
C ILE A 328 -10.16 20.87 24.84
N THR A 329 -9.29 21.87 24.59
CA THR A 329 -8.84 22.81 25.62
C THR A 329 -9.94 23.75 26.13
N TYR A 330 -10.76 24.32 25.24
CA TYR A 330 -11.57 25.50 25.58
C TYR A 330 -13.08 25.33 25.46
N ALA A 331 -13.60 24.28 24.80
CA ALA A 331 -15.05 24.09 24.72
C ALA A 331 -15.67 23.84 26.11
N LYS A 332 -16.93 24.26 26.30
CA LYS A 332 -17.61 24.14 27.60
C LYS A 332 -17.78 22.70 28.06
N GLN A 333 -18.08 21.79 27.13
CA GLN A 333 -18.12 20.35 27.37
C GLN A 333 -17.84 19.60 26.05
N VAL A 334 -17.08 18.51 26.13
CA VAL A 334 -16.74 17.67 24.97
C VAL A 334 -17.00 16.21 25.28
N ILE A 335 -17.72 15.53 24.39
CA ILE A 335 -17.91 14.09 24.40
C ILE A 335 -17.30 13.52 23.13
N MET A 336 -16.24 12.73 23.28
CA MET A 336 -15.59 12.00 22.21
C MET A 336 -15.99 10.53 22.24
N MET A 337 -16.32 9.96 21.10
CA MET A 337 -16.76 8.57 20.99
C MET A 337 -15.99 7.85 19.90
N ASP A 338 -15.39 6.71 20.19
CA ASP A 338 -14.80 5.83 19.17
C ASP A 338 -14.66 4.40 19.71
N ALA A 339 -14.75 3.37 18.87
CA ALA A 339 -14.38 2.02 19.29
C ALA A 339 -12.85 1.87 19.41
N ASP A 340 -12.10 2.68 18.67
CA ASP A 340 -10.68 2.47 18.46
C ASP A 340 -9.77 3.32 19.35
N SER A 341 -10.30 4.05 20.33
CA SER A 341 -9.52 4.94 21.20
C SER A 341 -8.27 4.27 21.78
N THR A 342 -7.12 4.93 21.70
CA THR A 342 -5.84 4.43 22.24
C THR A 342 -5.17 5.44 23.18
N ASN A 343 -4.27 4.92 24.02
CA ASN A 343 -3.41 5.75 24.87
C ASN A 343 -2.52 6.66 24.01
N CYS A 344 -1.84 6.08 23.00
CA CYS A 344 -0.80 6.75 22.22
C CYS A 344 -1.30 7.86 21.28
N ILE A 345 -2.60 7.94 21.02
CA ILE A 345 -3.19 9.00 20.17
C ILE A 345 -4.22 9.80 20.97
N THR A 346 -5.35 9.19 21.32
CA THR A 346 -6.46 9.92 21.97
C THR A 346 -6.08 10.42 23.37
N ALA A 347 -5.53 9.55 24.23
CA ALA A 347 -5.19 9.97 25.59
C ALA A 347 -4.05 11.00 25.61
N GLU A 348 -3.00 10.78 24.82
CA GLU A 348 -1.89 11.72 24.70
C GLU A 348 -2.32 13.08 24.14
N LEU A 349 -3.23 13.12 23.16
CA LEU A 349 -3.77 14.40 22.67
C LEU A 349 -4.52 15.15 23.76
N VAL A 350 -5.42 14.50 24.50
CA VAL A 350 -6.18 15.12 25.59
C VAL A 350 -5.25 15.64 26.67
N LYS A 351 -4.27 14.83 27.11
CA LYS A 351 -3.29 15.25 28.12
C LYS A 351 -2.41 16.40 27.67
N SER A 352 -2.05 16.44 26.38
CA SER A 352 -1.21 17.52 25.82
C SER A 352 -1.88 18.90 25.86
N THR A 353 -3.18 18.97 26.18
CA THR A 353 -3.91 20.23 26.38
C THR A 353 -3.70 20.85 27.75
N GLY A 354 -3.15 20.10 28.72
CA GLY A 354 -2.95 20.56 30.10
C GLY A 354 -4.22 20.61 30.96
N ILE A 355 -5.36 20.13 30.45
CA ILE A 355 -6.62 20.08 31.21
C ILE A 355 -6.57 18.94 32.23
N HIS A 356 -7.21 19.12 33.38
CA HIS A 356 -7.28 18.09 34.42
C HIS A 356 -8.70 17.50 34.59
N ASP A 357 -9.71 18.18 34.06
CA ASP A 357 -11.11 17.78 34.13
C ASP A 357 -11.49 16.93 32.92
N TYR A 358 -11.04 15.67 32.92
CA TYR A 358 -11.34 14.70 31.89
C TYR A 358 -11.47 13.28 32.44
N GLN A 359 -12.24 12.44 31.76
CA GLN A 359 -12.32 11.01 32.05
C GLN A 359 -12.37 10.17 30.78
N PHE A 360 -11.59 9.10 30.79
CA PHE A 360 -11.59 8.06 29.77
C PHE A 360 -12.39 6.86 30.27
N TYR A 361 -13.33 6.39 29.46
CA TYR A 361 -14.17 5.23 29.74
C TYR A 361 -13.94 4.17 28.67
N LYS A 362 -13.81 2.91 29.10
CA LYS A 362 -13.82 1.74 28.23
C LYS A 362 -14.97 0.86 28.65
N VAL A 363 -15.98 0.75 27.80
CA VAL A 363 -17.11 -0.14 28.07
C VAL A 363 -16.67 -1.57 27.82
N GLU A 364 -16.93 -2.47 28.77
CA GLU A 364 -16.73 -3.90 28.58
C GLU A 364 -17.55 -4.36 27.38
N GLY A 365 -16.85 -4.82 26.35
CA GLY A 365 -17.48 -5.42 25.19
C GLY A 365 -18.08 -6.78 25.54
N GLY A 366 -19.23 -7.09 24.94
CA GLY A 366 -19.63 -8.47 24.80
C GLY A 366 -18.63 -9.10 23.84
N LYS A 367 -17.63 -9.84 24.37
CA LYS A 367 -16.59 -10.49 23.55
C LYS A 367 -17.24 -11.07 22.30
N TYR A 368 -16.74 -10.74 21.10
CA TYR A 368 -17.21 -11.25 19.79
C TYR A 368 -17.03 -12.78 19.60
N SER A 369 -17.10 -13.50 20.71
CA SER A 369 -16.89 -14.92 20.91
C SER A 369 -17.93 -15.79 20.22
N ASP A 370 -19.02 -15.21 19.71
CA ASP A 370 -20.03 -15.88 18.89
C ASP A 370 -19.74 -15.76 17.38
N ILE A 371 -18.72 -14.99 16.98
CA ILE A 371 -18.34 -14.77 15.59
C ILE A 371 -17.03 -15.48 15.29
N ASN A 372 -17.04 -16.28 14.22
CA ASN A 372 -15.88 -16.96 13.69
C ASN A 372 -15.18 -16.08 12.64
N ILE A 373 -13.88 -15.92 12.80
CA ILE A 373 -13.00 -15.30 11.81
C ILE A 373 -12.12 -16.40 11.22
N ASN A 374 -12.20 -16.58 9.91
CA ASN A 374 -11.35 -17.52 9.17
C ASN A 374 -10.28 -16.75 8.42
N LEU A 375 -9.00 -17.05 8.68
CA LEU A 375 -7.88 -16.45 7.96
C LEU A 375 -7.38 -17.45 6.91
N VAL A 376 -7.52 -17.09 5.64
CA VAL A 376 -7.21 -17.95 4.49
C VAL A 376 -6.28 -17.22 3.53
N ASN A 377 -5.47 -17.97 2.78
CA ASN A 377 -4.64 -17.38 1.73
C ASN A 377 -5.50 -16.66 0.68
N ARG A 378 -5.10 -15.42 0.35
CA ARG A 378 -5.81 -14.56 -0.60
C ARG A 378 -6.04 -15.22 -1.96
N ASP A 379 -5.02 -15.84 -2.54
CA ASP A 379 -5.10 -16.43 -3.89
C ASP A 379 -5.97 -17.69 -3.90
N THR A 380 -5.93 -18.50 -2.84
CA THR A 380 -6.82 -19.66 -2.67
C THR A 380 -8.28 -19.24 -2.71
N VAL A 381 -8.64 -18.21 -1.93
CA VAL A 381 -10.04 -17.75 -1.88
C VAL A 381 -10.43 -17.06 -3.18
N LEU A 382 -9.57 -16.22 -3.76
CA LEU A 382 -9.83 -15.58 -5.06
C LEU A 382 -10.08 -16.62 -6.16
N ASN A 383 -9.31 -17.71 -6.22
CA ASN A 383 -9.57 -18.81 -7.15
C ASN A 383 -10.91 -19.49 -6.90
N ALA A 384 -11.28 -19.73 -5.64
CA ALA A 384 -12.54 -20.39 -5.30
C ALA A 384 -13.75 -19.54 -5.73
N ILE A 385 -13.75 -18.23 -5.45
CA ILE A 385 -14.89 -17.35 -5.75
C ILE A 385 -15.00 -16.92 -7.22
N ARG A 386 -13.99 -17.24 -8.05
CA ARG A 386 -14.02 -17.03 -9.50
C ARG A 386 -14.72 -18.17 -10.25
N ASN A 387 -14.79 -19.34 -9.64
CA ASN A 387 -15.52 -20.49 -10.17
C ASN A 387 -17.00 -20.41 -9.74
N GLU A 388 -17.87 -21.24 -10.31
CA GLU A 388 -19.32 -21.20 -10.10
C GLU A 388 -19.78 -21.48 -8.63
N ASP A 389 -18.86 -21.85 -7.73
CA ASP A 389 -19.12 -22.19 -6.32
C ASP A 389 -19.00 -21.00 -5.34
N ASN A 390 -19.28 -19.76 -5.77
CA ASN A 390 -19.17 -18.59 -4.88
C ASN A 390 -20.27 -18.60 -3.80
N ALA A 391 -19.90 -19.02 -2.58
CA ALA A 391 -20.80 -19.10 -1.43
C ALA A 391 -21.07 -17.76 -0.70
N TYR A 392 -20.49 -16.65 -1.15
CA TYR A 392 -20.57 -15.37 -0.42
C TYR A 392 -21.52 -14.38 -1.10
N GLN A 393 -22.57 -13.96 -0.40
CA GLN A 393 -23.45 -12.86 -0.85
C GLN A 393 -22.83 -11.47 -0.63
N VAL A 394 -21.76 -11.39 0.16
CA VAL A 394 -21.07 -10.15 0.49
C VAL A 394 -19.57 -10.34 0.36
N ILE A 395 -18.94 -9.53 -0.48
CA ILE A 395 -17.48 -9.52 -0.66
C ILE A 395 -16.96 -8.09 -0.58
N ALA A 396 -16.03 -7.87 0.34
CA ALA A 396 -15.36 -6.60 0.55
C ALA A 396 -13.92 -6.65 0.02
N PHE A 397 -13.45 -5.58 -0.59
CA PHE A 397 -12.07 -5.42 -1.06
C PHE A 397 -11.46 -4.16 -0.45
N ASP A 398 -10.38 -4.29 0.31
CA ASP A 398 -9.71 -3.11 0.89
C ASP A 398 -8.98 -2.24 -0.15
N LYS A 399 -8.79 -2.78 -1.37
CA LYS A 399 -8.24 -2.12 -2.55
C LYS A 399 -9.30 -2.07 -3.65
N LYS A 400 -9.68 -0.86 -4.08
CA LYS A 400 -10.71 -0.63 -5.11
C LYS A 400 -10.38 -1.32 -6.43
N GLU A 401 -9.12 -1.26 -6.85
CA GLU A 401 -8.65 -1.83 -8.11
C GLU A 401 -8.80 -3.36 -8.13
N ALA A 402 -8.60 -4.01 -6.99
CA ALA A 402 -8.77 -5.46 -6.87
C ALA A 402 -10.24 -5.89 -7.05
N LEU A 403 -11.20 -5.07 -6.64
CA LEU A 403 -12.63 -5.30 -6.91
C LEU A 403 -12.91 -5.30 -8.41
N TYR A 404 -12.41 -4.30 -9.15
CA TYR A 404 -12.61 -4.23 -10.60
C TYR A 404 -11.84 -5.32 -11.35
N GLN A 405 -10.67 -5.72 -10.88
CA GLN A 405 -9.97 -6.91 -11.38
C GLN A 405 -10.79 -8.18 -11.16
N TYR A 406 -11.43 -8.33 -10.00
CA TYR A 406 -12.34 -9.44 -9.74
C TYR A 406 -13.52 -9.45 -10.72
N LEU A 407 -14.22 -8.31 -10.90
CA LEU A 407 -15.30 -8.18 -11.88
C LEU A 407 -14.86 -8.57 -13.30
N PHE A 408 -13.68 -8.08 -13.72
CA PHE A 408 -13.09 -8.46 -15.00
C PHE A 408 -12.85 -9.97 -15.10
N SER A 409 -12.33 -10.57 -14.03
CA SER A 409 -11.96 -11.99 -13.99
C SER A 409 -13.15 -12.95 -14.08
N ILE A 410 -14.36 -12.49 -13.73
CA ILE A 410 -15.62 -13.24 -13.83
C ILE A 410 -16.47 -12.82 -15.04
N GLY A 411 -15.87 -12.07 -15.98
CA GLY A 411 -16.51 -11.68 -17.24
C GLY A 411 -17.43 -10.45 -17.16
N LEU A 412 -17.56 -9.81 -16.00
CA LEU A 412 -18.36 -8.59 -15.82
C LEU A 412 -17.52 -7.36 -16.19
N LYS A 413 -17.24 -7.23 -17.48
CA LYS A 413 -16.34 -6.20 -18.04
C LYS A 413 -16.96 -5.42 -19.18
N SER A 414 -16.45 -4.22 -19.39
CA SER A 414 -16.72 -3.35 -20.54
C SER A 414 -15.46 -2.59 -20.89
N SER A 415 -15.13 -2.51 -22.19
CA SER A 415 -13.90 -1.88 -22.69
C SER A 415 -12.65 -2.33 -21.92
N GLY A 416 -12.48 -3.65 -21.77
CA GLY A 416 -11.31 -4.27 -21.12
C GLY A 416 -11.15 -4.01 -19.61
N LYS A 417 -12.03 -3.22 -18.99
CA LYS A 417 -12.03 -2.95 -17.54
C LYS A 417 -13.21 -3.65 -16.87
N GLY A 418 -13.08 -4.00 -15.59
CA GLY A 418 -14.21 -4.46 -14.78
C GLY A 418 -15.31 -3.39 -14.76
N CYS A 419 -16.58 -3.78 -14.81
CA CYS A 419 -17.68 -2.85 -15.03
C CYS A 419 -18.80 -3.04 -14.00
N ALA A 420 -19.05 -2.00 -13.20
CA ALA A 420 -20.12 -2.00 -12.21
C ALA A 420 -21.52 -2.05 -12.82
N GLU A 421 -21.72 -1.49 -14.02
CA GLU A 421 -23.00 -1.56 -14.73
C GLU A 421 -23.31 -3.00 -15.17
N LYS A 422 -22.32 -3.70 -15.75
CA LYS A 422 -22.44 -5.13 -16.07
C LYS A 422 -22.66 -5.99 -14.82
N ALA A 423 -22.03 -5.61 -13.71
CA ALA A 423 -22.30 -6.25 -12.43
C ALA A 423 -23.74 -6.03 -11.97
N LEU A 424 -24.28 -4.81 -12.10
CA LEU A 424 -25.66 -4.50 -11.74
C LEU A 424 -26.67 -5.26 -12.62
N GLU A 425 -26.42 -5.37 -13.93
CA GLU A 425 -27.21 -6.20 -14.86
C GLU A 425 -27.25 -7.67 -14.42
N ALA A 426 -26.14 -8.19 -13.87
CA ALA A 426 -26.05 -9.55 -13.31
C ALA A 426 -26.72 -9.69 -11.92
N GLY A 427 -27.16 -8.58 -11.32
CA GLY A 427 -27.77 -8.51 -9.99
C GLY A 427 -26.78 -8.26 -8.85
N TYR A 428 -25.57 -7.76 -9.14
CA TYR A 428 -24.53 -7.46 -8.15
C TYR A 428 -24.44 -5.95 -7.91
N LEU A 429 -24.62 -5.52 -6.66
CA LEU A 429 -24.42 -4.12 -6.29
C LEU A 429 -22.94 -3.88 -6.01
N VAL A 430 -22.31 -2.99 -6.78
CA VAL A 430 -20.93 -2.54 -6.55
C VAL A 430 -20.95 -1.19 -5.84
N VAL A 431 -20.45 -1.13 -4.61
CA VAL A 431 -20.40 0.09 -3.80
C VAL A 431 -18.95 0.54 -3.63
N THR A 432 -18.57 1.56 -4.40
CA THR A 432 -17.25 2.20 -4.35
C THR A 432 -17.42 3.71 -4.42
N ARG A 433 -16.30 4.45 -4.36
CA ARG A 433 -16.31 5.89 -4.63
C ARG A 433 -16.80 6.23 -6.04
N ASP A 434 -16.57 5.35 -7.02
CA ASP A 434 -16.92 5.61 -8.42
C ASP A 434 -18.41 5.40 -8.65
N THR A 435 -19.05 4.49 -7.91
CA THR A 435 -20.48 4.19 -8.06
C THR A 435 -21.37 4.96 -7.10
N CYS A 436 -20.80 5.82 -6.23
CA CYS A 436 -21.53 6.43 -5.12
C CYS A 436 -22.71 7.31 -5.53
N ASN A 437 -22.67 7.87 -6.74
CA ASN A 437 -23.70 8.76 -7.26
C ASN A 437 -24.76 8.02 -8.10
N THR A 438 -24.59 6.73 -8.35
CA THR A 438 -25.56 5.92 -9.10
C THR A 438 -26.86 5.75 -8.31
N ASP A 439 -27.99 5.66 -9.01
CA ASP A 439 -29.31 5.51 -8.37
C ASP A 439 -29.39 4.27 -7.47
N ALA A 440 -28.81 3.16 -7.91
CA ALA A 440 -28.79 1.90 -7.17
C ALA A 440 -28.07 2.06 -5.83
N VAL A 441 -26.87 2.66 -5.84
CA VAL A 441 -26.07 2.88 -4.63
C VAL A 441 -26.69 3.94 -3.72
N ARG A 442 -27.22 5.05 -4.28
CA ARG A 442 -27.91 6.08 -3.48
C ARG A 442 -29.14 5.52 -2.75
N LYS A 443 -29.98 4.74 -3.45
CA LYS A 443 -31.15 4.07 -2.84
C LYS A 443 -30.72 3.08 -1.76
N TYR A 444 -29.69 2.29 -2.05
CA TYR A 444 -29.13 1.35 -1.09
C TYR A 444 -28.62 2.05 0.18
N LEU A 445 -27.79 3.10 0.05
CA LEU A 445 -27.22 3.82 1.18
C LEU A 445 -28.27 4.58 2.00
N ALA A 446 -29.37 5.01 1.38
CA ALA A 446 -30.48 5.64 2.09
C ALA A 446 -31.26 4.65 2.97
N THR A 447 -31.42 3.40 2.54
CA THR A 447 -32.21 2.38 3.25
C THR A 447 -31.55 0.99 3.21
N PRO A 448 -30.33 0.82 3.75
CA PRO A 448 -29.52 -0.38 3.52
C PRO A 448 -30.14 -1.65 4.10
N ASN A 449 -30.89 -1.54 5.20
CA ASN A 449 -31.59 -2.66 5.86
C ASN A 449 -32.79 -3.21 5.07
N VAL A 450 -33.25 -2.50 4.04
CA VAL A 450 -34.35 -2.94 3.17
C VAL A 450 -33.82 -3.23 1.76
N SER A 451 -33.01 -2.32 1.23
CA SER A 451 -32.53 -2.38 -0.15
C SER A 451 -31.51 -3.48 -0.42
N CYS A 452 -30.83 -4.01 0.60
CA CYS A 452 -29.85 -5.10 0.42
C CYS A 452 -30.46 -6.34 -0.27
N PHE A 453 -31.72 -6.68 0.02
CA PHE A 453 -32.41 -7.85 -0.54
C PHE A 453 -32.73 -7.75 -2.04
N LEU A 454 -32.52 -6.59 -2.67
CA LEU A 454 -32.72 -6.40 -4.10
C LEU A 454 -31.59 -7.01 -4.94
N TYR A 455 -30.46 -7.36 -4.32
CA TYR A 455 -29.25 -7.77 -5.00
C TYR A 455 -28.90 -9.21 -4.62
N LYS A 456 -28.36 -9.97 -5.59
CA LYS A 456 -27.85 -11.33 -5.36
C LYS A 456 -26.56 -11.30 -4.56
N GLN A 457 -25.74 -10.28 -4.80
CA GLN A 457 -24.44 -10.09 -4.18
C GLN A 457 -24.15 -8.60 -3.99
N ILE A 458 -23.46 -8.26 -2.92
CA ILE A 458 -22.98 -6.90 -2.64
C ILE A 458 -21.45 -6.93 -2.60
N LEU A 459 -20.83 -6.20 -3.51
CA LEU A 459 -19.39 -6.02 -3.62
C LEU A 459 -19.05 -4.60 -3.17
N TYR A 460 -18.10 -4.42 -2.26
CA TYR A 460 -17.75 -3.07 -1.82
C TYR A 460 -16.28 -2.88 -1.53
N SER A 461 -15.84 -1.63 -1.67
CA SER A 461 -14.55 -1.16 -1.18
C SER A 461 -14.75 -0.25 0.04
N PRO A 462 -13.71 0.28 0.71
CA PRO A 462 -13.86 1.13 1.91
C PRO A 462 -14.60 2.48 1.69
N TYR A 463 -15.48 2.57 0.69
CA TYR A 463 -16.54 3.56 0.57
C TYR A 463 -17.75 3.28 1.47
N ILE A 464 -18.10 2.01 1.77
CA ILE A 464 -19.14 1.71 2.77
C ILE A 464 -18.61 2.15 4.14
N ASP A 465 -19.03 3.36 4.51
CA ASP A 465 -18.49 4.11 5.63
C ASP A 465 -18.88 3.50 6.98
N SER A 466 -18.24 3.96 8.05
CA SER A 466 -18.59 3.54 9.40
C SER A 466 -20.02 3.80 9.82
N ALA A 467 -20.64 4.81 9.22
CA ALA A 467 -22.02 5.16 9.46
C ALA A 467 -23.04 4.14 8.92
N VAL A 468 -22.63 3.23 8.01
CA VAL A 468 -23.55 2.23 7.44
C VAL A 468 -23.52 0.97 8.31
N SER A 469 -24.66 0.69 8.97
CA SER A 469 -24.88 -0.53 9.76
C SER A 469 -26.04 -1.32 9.16
N ILE A 470 -25.76 -2.56 8.74
CA ILE A 470 -26.75 -3.47 8.16
C ILE A 470 -27.06 -4.51 9.24
N GLU A 471 -28.21 -4.32 9.88
CA GLU A 471 -28.70 -5.07 11.04
C GLU A 471 -29.68 -6.16 10.65
N THR A 472 -30.21 -6.10 9.42
CA THR A 472 -31.05 -7.16 8.86
C THR A 472 -30.25 -8.44 8.55
N ASN A 473 -30.93 -9.58 8.54
CA ASN A 473 -30.31 -10.87 8.23
C ASN A 473 -30.23 -11.11 6.71
N TYR A 474 -29.30 -10.40 6.05
CA TYR A 474 -29.04 -10.57 4.61
C TYR A 474 -28.07 -11.70 4.32
N THR A 475 -27.06 -11.91 5.17
CA THR A 475 -26.06 -12.98 5.03
C THR A 475 -25.51 -13.40 6.39
N ASP A 476 -25.18 -14.68 6.53
CA ASP A 476 -24.42 -15.22 7.67
C ASP A 476 -22.90 -15.18 7.43
N LYS A 477 -22.48 -15.04 6.17
CA LYS A 477 -21.07 -15.13 5.72
C LYS A 477 -20.63 -13.87 4.99
N VAL A 478 -19.46 -13.34 5.37
CA VAL A 478 -18.82 -12.20 4.72
C VAL A 478 -17.40 -12.58 4.30
N LEU A 479 -17.03 -12.28 3.07
CA LEU A 479 -15.64 -12.40 2.62
C LEU A 479 -14.99 -11.01 2.55
N VAL A 480 -13.76 -10.91 3.05
CA VAL A 480 -12.93 -9.71 2.97
C VAL A 480 -11.61 -10.07 2.30
N ILE A 481 -11.32 -9.46 1.15
CA ILE A 481 -10.04 -9.57 0.45
C ILE A 481 -9.16 -8.39 0.83
N SER A 482 -7.99 -8.66 1.42
CA SER A 482 -7.06 -7.62 1.86
C SER A 482 -5.75 -7.60 1.06
N HIS A 483 -5.35 -6.40 0.65
CA HIS A 483 -4.06 -6.01 0.06
C HIS A 483 -3.24 -5.15 1.03
N SER A 484 -3.47 -5.33 2.32
CA SER A 484 -2.80 -4.60 3.39
C SER A 484 -2.88 -3.08 3.19
N ILE A 485 -4.01 -2.59 2.67
CA ILE A 485 -4.29 -1.15 2.56
C ILE A 485 -4.77 -0.63 3.91
N LEU A 486 -5.77 -1.29 4.47
CA LEU A 486 -6.34 -1.01 5.79
C LEU A 486 -5.49 -1.67 6.88
N THR A 487 -5.53 -1.09 8.08
CA THR A 487 -4.98 -1.73 9.29
C THR A 487 -5.88 -2.90 9.72
N PRO A 488 -5.39 -3.82 10.59
CA PRO A 488 -6.20 -4.92 11.11
C PRO A 488 -7.57 -4.49 11.68
N LYS A 489 -7.62 -3.41 12.46
CA LYS A 489 -8.88 -2.84 12.98
C LYS A 489 -9.81 -2.39 11.85
N GLY A 490 -9.25 -1.71 10.85
CA GLY A 490 -10.00 -1.29 9.66
C GLY A 490 -10.62 -2.46 8.90
N LEU A 491 -9.88 -3.56 8.72
CA LEU A 491 -10.39 -4.79 8.10
C LEU A 491 -11.53 -5.42 8.91
N ILE A 492 -11.36 -5.53 10.23
CA ILE A 492 -12.39 -6.07 11.13
C ILE A 492 -13.68 -5.27 11.03
N GLN A 493 -13.57 -3.94 11.06
CA GLN A 493 -14.73 -3.07 10.92
C GLN A 493 -15.38 -3.17 9.54
N MET A 494 -14.58 -3.35 8.49
CA MET A 494 -15.08 -3.55 7.14
C MET A 494 -15.91 -4.84 7.07
N GLY A 495 -15.43 -5.96 7.62
CA GLY A 495 -16.17 -7.22 7.66
C GLY A 495 -17.41 -7.19 8.55
N ARG A 496 -17.40 -6.39 9.63
CA ARG A 496 -18.51 -6.28 10.61
C ARG A 496 -19.63 -5.32 10.21
N ARG A 497 -19.68 -4.82 8.96
CA ARG A 497 -20.79 -3.97 8.47
C ARG A 497 -22.14 -4.70 8.47
N PHE A 498 -22.12 -5.99 8.15
CA PHE A 498 -23.26 -6.90 8.22
C PHE A 498 -23.29 -7.54 9.61
N ARG A 499 -24.16 -7.02 10.48
CA ARG A 499 -24.11 -7.29 11.93
C ARG A 499 -24.53 -8.72 12.29
N GLN A 500 -25.43 -9.31 11.51
CA GLN A 500 -25.94 -10.67 11.73
C GLN A 500 -24.93 -11.75 11.29
N ALA A 501 -23.95 -11.42 10.45
CA ALA A 501 -22.95 -12.38 10.00
C ALA A 501 -22.18 -12.98 11.18
N LYS A 502 -22.13 -14.32 11.22
CA LYS A 502 -21.44 -15.12 12.25
C LYS A 502 -20.12 -15.69 11.75
N GLU A 503 -19.87 -15.62 10.45
CA GLU A 503 -18.63 -16.09 9.83
C GLU A 503 -18.06 -14.99 8.93
N ILE A 504 -16.80 -14.60 9.20
CA ILE A 504 -16.07 -13.65 8.37
C ILE A 504 -14.76 -14.30 7.92
N THR A 505 -14.63 -14.50 6.61
CA THR A 505 -13.41 -15.00 5.99
C THR A 505 -12.57 -13.84 5.52
N TYR A 506 -11.28 -13.82 5.87
CA TYR A 506 -10.31 -12.86 5.38
C TYR A 506 -9.31 -13.57 4.45
N GLY A 507 -9.36 -13.22 3.16
CA GLY A 507 -8.36 -13.56 2.17
C GLY A 507 -7.18 -12.59 2.27
N ILE A 508 -6.13 -13.00 2.97
CA ILE A 508 -5.00 -12.15 3.35
C ILE A 508 -3.68 -12.75 2.88
N GLN A 509 -2.63 -11.94 2.79
CA GLN A 509 -1.24 -12.37 2.67
C GLN A 509 -0.24 -11.34 3.17
N THR A 510 1.03 -11.73 3.27
CA THR A 510 2.12 -10.82 3.55
C THR A 510 2.39 -10.00 2.29
N ASP A 511 1.98 -8.74 2.28
CA ASP A 511 2.26 -7.80 1.20
C ASP A 511 3.57 -7.03 1.47
N ASN A 512 4.17 -6.45 0.42
CA ASN A 512 5.42 -5.68 0.51
C ASN A 512 5.22 -4.28 1.11
N VAL A 513 4.93 -4.21 2.42
CA VAL A 513 4.87 -2.95 3.16
C VAL A 513 6.22 -2.69 3.82
N ILE A 514 6.80 -1.51 3.59
CA ILE A 514 8.06 -1.11 4.23
C ILE A 514 7.74 -0.57 5.63
N PRO A 515 8.27 -1.18 6.71
CA PRO A 515 8.05 -0.69 8.07
C PRO A 515 8.63 0.71 8.29
N TYR A 516 7.88 1.57 8.97
CA TYR A 516 8.30 2.92 9.35
C TYR A 516 8.81 2.94 10.80
N GLU A 517 10.10 3.22 10.99
CA GLU A 517 10.70 3.28 12.32
C GLU A 517 10.64 4.68 12.93
N TYR A 518 10.07 4.79 14.12
CA TYR A 518 10.10 6.00 14.93
C TYR A 518 10.80 5.74 16.25
N LYS A 519 11.90 6.44 16.51
CA LYS A 519 12.76 6.19 17.69
C LYS A 519 12.42 7.07 18.91
N ASN A 520 11.54 8.06 18.75
CA ASN A 520 11.19 9.02 19.81
C ASN A 520 9.85 8.68 20.49
N ILE A 521 9.49 7.39 20.52
CA ILE A 521 8.35 6.86 21.28
C ILE A 521 8.81 5.83 22.28
N ASP A 522 8.23 5.86 23.47
CA ASP A 522 8.37 4.76 24.42
C ASP A 522 7.40 3.61 24.09
N SER A 523 7.52 2.51 24.84
CA SER A 523 6.66 1.32 24.68
C SER A 523 5.17 1.56 24.93
N SER A 524 4.79 2.70 25.53
CA SER A 524 3.39 3.11 25.70
C SER A 524 2.90 4.05 24.60
N GLY A 525 3.79 4.41 23.66
CA GLY A 525 3.56 5.30 22.55
C GLY A 525 3.68 6.78 22.90
N LYS A 526 4.31 7.11 24.05
CA LYS A 526 4.49 8.49 24.50
C LYS A 526 5.76 9.09 23.90
N PRO A 527 5.79 10.42 23.67
CA PRO A 527 7.01 11.09 23.22
C PRO A 527 8.14 10.98 24.25
N ILE A 528 9.31 10.52 23.81
CA ILE A 528 10.53 10.54 24.63
C ILE A 528 11.01 12.01 24.70
N ASN A 529 11.06 12.57 25.91
CA ASN A 529 11.61 13.90 26.21
C ASN A 529 11.06 15.06 25.34
N SER A 530 9.82 14.95 24.84
CA SER A 530 9.20 15.93 23.95
C SER A 530 7.71 16.08 24.21
N SER A 531 7.10 17.13 23.67
CA SER A 531 5.64 17.34 23.76
C SER A 531 4.92 16.59 22.65
N PHE A 532 3.66 16.21 22.89
CA PHE A 532 2.81 15.60 21.87
C PHE A 532 2.38 16.66 20.84
N THR A 533 3.06 16.66 19.69
CA THR A 533 2.81 17.56 18.55
C THR A 533 2.06 16.85 17.42
N PHE A 534 1.61 17.60 16.41
CA PHE A 534 1.05 17.02 15.19
C PHE A 534 2.04 16.08 14.49
N GLU A 535 3.32 16.48 14.38
CA GLU A 535 4.37 15.67 13.78
C GLU A 535 4.60 14.37 14.55
N HIS A 536 4.61 14.43 15.89
CA HIS A 536 4.70 13.23 16.73
C HIS A 536 3.54 12.27 16.46
N MET A 537 2.30 12.78 16.42
CA MET A 537 1.12 11.98 16.09
C MET A 537 1.25 11.32 14.70
N GLN A 538 1.69 12.06 13.67
CA GLN A 538 1.94 11.48 12.34
C GLN A 538 2.95 10.32 12.41
N HIS A 539 4.04 10.47 13.16
CA HIS A 539 5.04 9.41 13.31
C HIS A 539 4.49 8.16 13.99
N VAL A 540 3.69 8.32 15.06
CA VAL A 540 3.00 7.22 15.75
C VAL A 540 2.05 6.51 14.79
N ILE A 541 1.24 7.26 14.03
CA ILE A 541 0.30 6.72 13.04
C ILE A 541 1.05 5.88 12.00
N HIS A 542 2.12 6.43 11.41
CA HIS A 542 2.92 5.71 10.42
C HIS A 542 3.58 4.47 11.00
N HIS A 543 4.09 4.54 12.24
CA HIS A 543 4.73 3.42 12.91
C HIS A 543 3.75 2.26 13.12
N ILE A 544 2.60 2.53 13.72
CA ILE A 544 1.54 1.54 13.94
C ILE A 544 1.03 0.98 12.62
N SER A 545 0.71 1.87 11.67
CA SER A 545 0.10 1.51 10.40
C SER A 545 1.01 0.62 9.55
N THR A 546 2.30 0.96 9.41
CA THR A 546 3.22 0.18 8.56
C THR A 546 3.57 -1.17 9.18
N HIS A 547 3.86 -1.24 10.49
CA HIS A 547 4.21 -2.50 11.15
C HIS A 547 3.03 -3.49 11.24
N THR A 548 1.80 -3.00 11.47
CA THR A 548 0.61 -3.88 11.47
C THR A 548 0.21 -4.35 10.08
N ARG A 549 0.61 -3.64 9.01
CA ARG A 549 0.34 -4.04 7.62
C ARG A 549 1.46 -4.87 7.02
N HIS A 550 2.69 -4.77 7.53
CA HIS A 550 3.83 -5.57 7.11
C HIS A 550 3.56 -7.08 7.23
N ASN A 551 2.91 -7.50 8.31
CA ASN A 551 2.55 -8.89 8.53
C ASN A 551 1.05 -9.02 8.85
N MET A 552 0.23 -8.70 7.85
CA MET A 552 -1.23 -8.69 7.99
C MET A 552 -1.81 -10.00 8.57
N PRO A 553 -1.37 -11.22 8.18
CA PRO A 553 -1.87 -12.45 8.79
C PRO A 553 -1.67 -12.53 10.30
N LEU A 554 -0.47 -12.21 10.78
CA LEU A 554 -0.16 -12.21 12.20
C LEU A 554 -0.92 -11.11 12.94
N SER A 555 -0.88 -9.89 12.41
CA SER A 555 -1.49 -8.73 13.04
C SER A 555 -3.01 -8.86 13.12
N LEU A 556 -3.66 -9.30 12.04
CA LEU A 556 -5.11 -9.54 12.04
C LEU A 556 -5.50 -10.65 13.01
N LYS A 557 -4.77 -11.77 13.05
CA LYS A 557 -5.01 -12.85 14.02
C LYS A 557 -4.98 -12.32 15.44
N ARG A 558 -3.91 -11.61 15.82
CA ARG A 558 -3.72 -11.09 17.18
C ARG A 558 -4.75 -10.02 17.53
N THR A 559 -5.03 -9.09 16.63
CA THR A 559 -6.04 -8.06 16.82
C THR A 559 -7.43 -8.68 17.01
N ALA A 560 -7.82 -9.63 16.16
CA ALA A 560 -9.10 -10.32 16.27
C ALA A 560 -9.21 -11.12 17.58
N THR A 561 -8.18 -11.88 17.97
CA THR A 561 -8.16 -12.60 19.25
C THR A 561 -8.28 -11.65 20.44
N ALA A 562 -7.57 -10.50 20.41
CA ALA A 562 -7.63 -9.51 21.48
C ALA A 562 -9.01 -8.84 21.61
N LEU A 563 -9.75 -8.70 20.50
CA LEU A 563 -11.14 -8.25 20.48
C LEU A 563 -12.14 -9.36 20.86
N GLY A 564 -11.68 -10.59 21.08
CA GLY A 564 -12.50 -11.70 21.57
C GLY A 564 -13.19 -12.55 20.50
N PHE A 565 -12.80 -12.43 19.22
CA PHE A 565 -13.29 -13.30 18.15
C PHE A 565 -12.76 -14.73 18.26
N ARG A 566 -13.53 -15.71 17.77
CA ARG A 566 -13.00 -17.07 17.53
C ARG A 566 -12.23 -17.07 16.21
N VAL A 567 -10.90 -17.13 16.28
CA VAL A 567 -10.05 -17.05 15.09
C VAL A 567 -9.57 -18.43 14.70
N ASN A 568 -10.02 -18.91 13.54
CA ASN A 568 -9.47 -20.06 12.86
C ASN A 568 -8.50 -19.54 11.80
N ALA A 569 -7.24 -19.91 11.90
CA ALA A 569 -6.31 -19.72 10.80
C ALA A 569 -6.02 -21.11 10.25
N GLU A 570 -6.21 -21.32 8.95
CA GLU A 570 -5.52 -22.44 8.30
C GLU A 570 -4.03 -22.31 8.63
N GLU A 571 -3.29 -23.42 8.71
CA GLU A 571 -1.83 -23.36 8.71
C GLU A 571 -1.40 -22.72 7.39
N TYR A 572 -1.38 -21.39 7.42
CA TYR A 572 -1.30 -20.46 6.30
C TYR A 572 -0.02 -20.68 5.46
N TYR A 573 0.87 -21.54 5.96
CA TYR A 573 2.25 -21.69 5.54
C TYR A 573 2.65 -23.13 5.19
N ALA A 574 1.81 -24.14 5.48
CA ALA A 574 2.06 -25.52 5.03
C ALA A 574 1.93 -25.68 3.50
N LYS A 575 1.30 -24.69 2.83
CA LYS A 575 1.16 -24.60 1.36
C LYS A 575 1.80 -23.35 0.76
N GLN A 576 2.76 -22.70 1.45
CA GLN A 576 3.66 -21.76 0.77
C GLN A 576 4.67 -22.57 -0.05
N ASP A 577 4.20 -23.16 -1.15
CA ASP A 577 5.06 -23.27 -2.32
C ASP A 577 5.59 -21.86 -2.64
N ALA A 578 6.79 -21.79 -3.21
CA ALA A 578 7.53 -20.60 -3.60
C ALA A 578 6.81 -19.66 -4.61
N ASN A 579 5.48 -19.70 -4.69
CA ASN A 579 4.66 -18.77 -5.43
C ASN A 579 4.52 -17.48 -4.62
N GLU A 580 5.42 -16.51 -4.87
CA GLU A 580 4.97 -15.11 -4.86
C GLU A 580 3.64 -15.06 -5.61
N SER A 581 2.58 -14.50 -5.00
CA SER A 581 1.21 -14.41 -5.50
C SER A 581 1.07 -14.37 -7.04
N LEU A 582 1.16 -15.55 -7.68
CA LEU A 582 1.34 -15.65 -9.12
C LEU A 582 0.02 -15.29 -9.79
N LEU A 583 -1.08 -15.73 -9.19
CA LEU A 583 -2.42 -15.46 -9.66
C LEU A 583 -2.69 -13.95 -9.70
N GLN A 584 -2.42 -13.23 -8.61
CA GLN A 584 -2.71 -11.80 -8.54
C GLN A 584 -1.81 -11.01 -9.50
N LYS A 585 -0.52 -11.36 -9.60
CA LYS A 585 0.40 -10.75 -10.57
C LYS A 585 -0.08 -10.99 -12.01
N GLN A 586 -0.42 -12.24 -12.35
CA GLN A 586 -0.95 -12.61 -13.65
C GLN A 586 -2.28 -11.89 -13.96
N LEU A 587 -3.20 -11.83 -12.99
CA LEU A 587 -4.46 -11.10 -13.15
C LEU A 587 -4.22 -9.61 -13.36
N GLU A 588 -3.28 -9.02 -12.62
CA GLU A 588 -2.93 -7.61 -12.78
C GLU A 588 -2.28 -7.33 -14.14
N GLU A 589 -1.40 -8.20 -14.63
CA GLU A 589 -0.78 -8.11 -15.96
C GLU A 589 -1.83 -8.23 -17.07
N VAL A 590 -2.69 -9.25 -17.02
CA VAL A 590 -3.77 -9.45 -18.01
C VAL A 590 -4.75 -8.28 -17.98
N TYR A 591 -5.12 -7.79 -16.78
CA TYR A 591 -5.99 -6.63 -16.64
C TYR A 591 -5.34 -5.38 -17.23
N ARG A 592 -4.06 -5.11 -16.92
CA ARG A 592 -3.31 -3.97 -17.45
C ARG A 592 -3.22 -4.02 -18.98
N ALA A 593 -2.91 -5.18 -19.55
CA ALA A 593 -2.86 -5.38 -21.00
C ALA A 593 -4.23 -5.11 -21.64
N SER A 594 -5.31 -5.68 -21.09
CA SER A 594 -6.67 -5.46 -21.60
C SER A 594 -7.11 -4.00 -21.50
N VAL A 595 -6.70 -3.28 -20.44
CA VAL A 595 -6.95 -1.85 -20.31
C VAL A 595 -6.18 -1.06 -21.35
N ASN A 596 -4.89 -1.33 -21.57
CA ASN A 596 -4.08 -0.67 -22.60
C ASN A 596 -4.67 -0.87 -24.00
N GLU A 597 -5.00 -2.11 -24.34
CA GLU A 597 -5.65 -2.46 -25.61
C GLU A 597 -6.97 -1.70 -25.80
N SER A 598 -7.74 -1.52 -24.72
CA SER A 598 -9.01 -0.80 -24.77
C SER A 598 -8.83 0.71 -24.91
N ILE A 599 -7.75 1.28 -24.37
CA ILE A 599 -7.37 2.68 -24.61
C ILE A 599 -6.93 2.84 -26.06
N TYR A 600 -6.11 1.94 -26.58
CA TYR A 600 -5.63 1.97 -27.96
C TYR A 600 -6.80 1.93 -28.96
N ASN A 601 -7.73 1.00 -28.75
CA ASN A 601 -8.93 0.82 -29.58
C ASN A 601 -10.04 1.86 -29.31
N ALA A 602 -9.84 2.78 -28.35
CA ALA A 602 -10.87 3.77 -28.03
C ALA A 602 -11.05 4.77 -29.18
N PRO A 603 -12.29 5.23 -29.41
CA PRO A 603 -12.58 6.26 -30.41
C PRO A 603 -11.80 7.56 -30.19
N GLU A 604 -11.39 8.21 -31.28
CA GLU A 604 -10.55 9.42 -31.27
C GLU A 604 -11.33 10.74 -31.17
N HIS A 605 -12.64 10.69 -30.87
CA HIS A 605 -13.51 11.87 -30.93
C HIS A 605 -13.33 12.87 -29.79
N VAL A 606 -12.56 12.55 -28.75
CA VAL A 606 -12.24 13.49 -27.67
C VAL A 606 -11.05 14.35 -28.11
N THR A 607 -11.35 15.46 -28.78
CA THR A 607 -10.32 16.35 -29.35
C THR A 607 -9.72 17.29 -28.30
N ASP A 608 -10.52 17.68 -27.30
CA ASP A 608 -10.14 18.67 -26.29
C ASP A 608 -9.59 18.02 -25.00
N LEU A 609 -8.52 18.60 -24.45
CA LEU A 609 -7.86 18.08 -23.25
C LEU A 609 -8.66 18.39 -21.98
N ASP A 610 -9.31 19.55 -21.91
CA ASP A 610 -10.13 19.93 -20.76
C ASP A 610 -11.38 19.06 -20.70
N GLU A 611 -12.01 18.78 -21.84
CA GLU A 611 -13.09 17.79 -21.96
C GLU A 611 -12.65 16.40 -21.49
N ALA A 612 -11.48 15.93 -21.92
CA ALA A 612 -10.94 14.64 -21.47
C ALA A 612 -10.72 14.60 -19.95
N ASN A 613 -10.17 15.68 -19.38
CA ASN A 613 -9.97 15.81 -17.93
C ASN A 613 -11.29 15.86 -17.17
N GLU A 614 -12.29 16.57 -17.68
CA GLU A 614 -13.64 16.60 -17.12
C GLU A 614 -14.29 15.23 -17.13
N VAL A 615 -14.18 14.47 -18.23
CA VAL A 615 -14.69 13.09 -18.33
C VAL A 615 -14.06 12.21 -17.26
N ILE A 616 -12.73 12.25 -17.11
CA ILE A 616 -12.00 11.48 -16.09
C ILE A 616 -12.41 11.89 -14.67
N GLN A 617 -12.65 13.17 -14.42
CA GLN A 617 -12.99 13.69 -13.10
C GLN A 617 -14.48 13.59 -12.76
N SER A 618 -15.36 13.46 -13.77
CA SER A 618 -16.82 13.47 -13.61
C SER A 618 -17.33 12.35 -12.70
N GLY A 619 -16.65 11.21 -12.67
CA GLY A 619 -17.09 9.99 -12.00
C GLY A 619 -18.38 9.39 -12.59
N GLN A 620 -18.87 9.90 -13.72
CA GLN A 620 -20.09 9.44 -14.41
C GLN A 620 -19.79 8.82 -15.78
N ALA A 621 -18.54 8.95 -16.26
CA ALA A 621 -18.11 8.39 -17.53
C ALA A 621 -18.07 6.86 -17.51
N ASN A 622 -18.57 6.25 -18.57
CA ASN A 622 -18.45 4.80 -18.76
C ASN A 622 -17.01 4.41 -19.17
N ASN A 623 -16.70 3.12 -19.14
CA ASN A 623 -15.34 2.63 -19.43
C ASN A 623 -14.83 3.03 -20.83
N LEU A 624 -15.71 3.14 -21.85
CA LEU A 624 -15.32 3.55 -23.19
C LEU A 624 -14.94 5.03 -23.24
N GLN A 625 -15.75 5.90 -22.63
CA GLN A 625 -15.48 7.33 -22.51
C GLN A 625 -14.19 7.58 -21.73
N LEU A 626 -13.97 6.84 -20.63
CA LEU A 626 -12.73 6.89 -19.86
C LEU A 626 -11.52 6.46 -20.70
N SER A 627 -11.64 5.38 -21.47
CA SER A 627 -10.55 4.93 -22.34
C SER A 627 -10.24 5.95 -23.44
N ALA A 628 -11.25 6.60 -24.03
CA ALA A 628 -11.05 7.64 -25.05
C ALA A 628 -10.39 8.90 -24.45
N ALA A 629 -10.86 9.35 -23.28
CA ALA A 629 -10.26 10.47 -22.56
C ALA A 629 -8.81 10.16 -22.12
N GLU A 630 -8.54 8.95 -21.61
CA GLU A 630 -7.18 8.51 -21.28
C GLU A 630 -6.28 8.48 -22.53
N LYS A 631 -6.78 8.04 -23.70
CA LYS A 631 -6.04 8.07 -24.97
C LYS A 631 -5.61 9.51 -25.31
N ARG A 632 -6.52 10.48 -25.19
CA ARG A 632 -6.24 11.91 -25.43
C ARG A 632 -5.21 12.49 -24.47
N VAL A 633 -5.34 12.20 -23.16
CA VAL A 633 -4.38 12.65 -22.14
C VAL A 633 -2.99 12.07 -22.38
N ILE A 634 -2.88 10.78 -22.75
CA ILE A 634 -1.60 10.15 -23.06
C ILE A 634 -0.98 10.77 -24.32
N SER A 635 -1.78 11.00 -25.36
CA SER A 635 -1.35 11.68 -26.59
C SER A 635 -0.75 13.06 -26.28
N GLU A 636 -1.41 13.87 -25.44
CA GLU A 636 -0.88 15.16 -25.03
C GLU A 636 0.42 15.02 -24.24
N ARG A 637 0.42 14.14 -23.22
CA ARG A 637 1.55 13.94 -22.32
C ARG A 637 2.82 13.49 -23.04
N LEU A 638 2.68 12.68 -24.08
CA LEU A 638 3.79 12.23 -24.92
C LEU A 638 4.07 13.16 -26.11
N HIS A 639 3.20 14.15 -26.37
CA HIS A 639 3.20 14.96 -27.60
C HIS A 639 3.22 14.11 -28.89
N ILE A 640 2.49 12.99 -28.89
CA ILE A 640 2.30 12.12 -30.06
C ILE A 640 0.87 12.33 -30.55
N GLN A 641 0.66 12.60 -31.85
CA GLN A 641 -0.69 12.78 -32.38
C GLN A 641 -1.52 11.52 -32.12
N ILE A 642 -2.80 11.70 -31.78
CA ILE A 642 -3.65 10.62 -31.27
C ILE A 642 -3.76 9.44 -32.25
N ASP A 643 -3.74 9.72 -33.56
CA ASP A 643 -3.80 8.74 -34.65
C ASP A 643 -2.53 7.87 -34.77
N TYR A 644 -1.39 8.36 -34.26
CA TYR A 644 -0.10 7.65 -34.27
C TYR A 644 0.22 6.99 -32.93
N LEU A 645 -0.68 7.07 -31.96
CA LEU A 645 -0.44 6.52 -30.64
C LEU A 645 -0.49 4.97 -30.68
N THR A 646 0.62 4.32 -30.33
CA THR A 646 0.73 2.86 -30.30
C THR A 646 0.40 2.29 -28.92
N ASP A 647 0.08 0.99 -28.86
CA ASP A 647 -0.10 0.27 -27.59
C ASP A 647 1.16 0.32 -26.71
N ASP A 648 2.35 0.24 -27.33
CA ASP A 648 3.63 0.38 -26.64
C ASP A 648 3.81 1.77 -26.02
N ALA A 649 3.41 2.84 -26.73
CA ALA A 649 3.46 4.21 -26.20
C ALA A 649 2.50 4.40 -25.01
N ILE A 650 1.29 3.82 -25.11
CA ILE A 650 0.32 3.80 -24.01
C ILE A 650 0.90 3.07 -22.80
N SER A 651 1.45 1.88 -23.02
CA SER A 651 2.08 1.08 -21.97
C SER A 651 3.25 1.81 -21.32
N PHE A 652 4.12 2.45 -22.11
CA PHE A 652 5.23 3.26 -21.64
C PHE A 652 4.77 4.40 -20.74
N SER A 653 3.81 5.21 -21.20
CA SER A 653 3.28 6.36 -20.47
C SER A 653 2.65 5.97 -19.13
N ARG A 654 1.88 4.87 -19.11
CA ARG A 654 1.15 4.41 -17.92
C ARG A 654 2.03 3.65 -16.93
N ASN A 655 2.93 2.81 -17.41
CA ASN A 655 3.61 1.82 -16.57
C ASN A 655 5.07 2.15 -16.25
N LYS A 656 5.75 2.93 -17.11
CA LYS A 656 7.18 3.24 -16.94
C LYS A 656 7.41 4.70 -16.58
N ALA A 657 6.85 5.64 -17.34
CA ALA A 657 7.26 7.04 -17.32
C ALA A 657 6.47 7.93 -16.35
N SER A 658 6.08 7.46 -15.16
CA SER A 658 5.13 8.13 -14.26
C SER A 658 5.53 9.55 -13.79
N LEU A 659 6.78 9.95 -13.96
CA LEU A 659 7.33 11.27 -13.59
C LEU A 659 7.76 12.10 -14.81
N LEU A 660 7.39 11.72 -16.04
CA LEU A 660 7.76 12.44 -17.26
C LEU A 660 7.44 13.95 -17.22
N GLU A 661 6.31 14.34 -16.66
CA GLU A 661 5.93 15.76 -16.50
C GLU A 661 6.95 16.55 -15.66
N HIS A 662 7.54 15.91 -14.65
CA HIS A 662 8.58 16.55 -13.84
C HIS A 662 9.89 16.72 -14.63
N LEU A 663 10.17 15.83 -15.59
CA LEU A 663 11.28 16.03 -16.54
C LEU A 663 11.00 17.23 -17.44
N GLN A 664 9.78 17.35 -17.96
CA GLN A 664 9.35 18.50 -18.78
C GLN A 664 9.50 19.82 -18.00
N GLU A 665 8.92 19.91 -16.81
CA GLU A 665 9.03 21.09 -15.93
C GLU A 665 10.49 21.39 -15.55
N TYR A 666 11.30 20.36 -15.31
CA TYR A 666 12.73 20.52 -15.02
C TYR A 666 13.49 21.16 -16.19
N THR A 667 13.18 20.77 -17.43
CA THR A 667 13.85 21.36 -18.60
C THR A 667 13.56 22.86 -18.74
N GLU A 668 12.32 23.29 -18.49
CA GLU A 668 11.92 24.71 -18.45
C GLU A 668 12.59 25.46 -17.29
N TRP A 669 12.54 24.87 -16.10
CA TRP A 669 13.16 25.45 -14.91
C TRP A 669 14.67 25.65 -15.09
N ARG A 670 15.36 24.73 -15.79
CA ARG A 670 16.81 24.82 -16.03
C ARG A 670 17.18 26.05 -16.87
N GLN A 671 16.31 26.48 -17.79
CA GLN A 671 16.52 27.65 -18.64
C GLN A 671 16.39 28.96 -17.85
N THR A 672 15.39 29.03 -16.96
CA THR A 672 15.01 30.28 -16.30
C THR A 672 15.61 30.43 -14.90
N LYS A 673 15.89 29.33 -14.19
CA LYS A 673 16.37 29.25 -12.79
C LYS A 673 15.65 30.22 -11.84
N THR A 674 14.35 30.39 -12.03
CA THR A 674 13.55 31.46 -11.42
C THR A 674 13.21 31.21 -9.95
N SER A 675 13.30 29.98 -9.44
CA SER A 675 12.97 29.66 -8.04
C SER A 675 13.75 28.46 -7.50
N ASP A 676 13.97 28.40 -6.19
CA ASP A 676 14.59 27.25 -5.53
C ASP A 676 13.59 26.08 -5.46
N GLN A 677 13.91 24.99 -6.17
CA GLN A 677 13.04 23.82 -6.30
C GLN A 677 13.82 22.56 -5.87
N PRO A 678 13.63 22.04 -4.65
CA PRO A 678 14.43 20.95 -4.09
C PRO A 678 14.51 19.69 -4.97
N LEU A 679 13.41 19.33 -5.65
CA LEU A 679 13.38 18.19 -6.57
C LEU A 679 14.20 18.46 -7.84
N PHE A 680 14.07 19.65 -8.43
CA PHE A 680 14.81 20.02 -9.64
C PHE A 680 16.30 20.22 -9.35
N ASN A 681 16.64 20.70 -8.16
CA ASN A 681 18.02 20.71 -7.69
C ASN A 681 18.59 19.29 -7.58
N LEU A 682 17.84 18.34 -7.02
CA LEU A 682 18.24 16.93 -6.97
C LEU A 682 18.43 16.35 -8.38
N MET A 683 17.48 16.60 -9.30
CA MET A 683 17.61 16.17 -10.70
C MET A 683 18.84 16.78 -11.38
N ASN A 684 19.10 18.07 -11.15
CA ASN A 684 20.26 18.78 -11.68
C ASN A 684 21.58 18.18 -11.16
N VAL A 685 21.64 17.84 -9.88
CA VAL A 685 22.80 17.16 -9.28
C VAL A 685 22.97 15.78 -9.91
N LEU A 686 21.89 14.99 -9.98
CA LEU A 686 21.90 13.66 -10.58
C LEU A 686 22.42 13.68 -12.02
N PHE A 687 21.82 14.52 -12.87
CA PHE A 687 22.21 14.60 -14.28
C PHE A 687 23.64 15.10 -14.46
N LYS A 688 24.10 16.07 -13.66
CA LYS A 688 25.50 16.52 -13.70
C LYS A 688 26.48 15.43 -13.29
N THR A 689 26.21 14.73 -12.19
CA THR A 689 27.12 13.68 -11.69
C THR A 689 27.14 12.46 -12.61
N LEU A 690 26.03 12.14 -13.25
CA LEU A 690 25.96 11.09 -14.28
C LEU A 690 26.42 11.56 -15.66
N ASN A 691 26.77 12.84 -15.82
CA ASN A 691 27.14 13.45 -17.10
C ASN A 691 26.07 13.27 -18.21
N ILE A 692 24.79 13.33 -17.82
CA ILE A 692 23.65 13.32 -18.75
C ILE A 692 23.41 14.76 -19.19
N SER A 693 23.68 15.06 -20.45
CA SER A 693 23.38 16.38 -21.03
C SER A 693 21.92 16.43 -21.47
N ILE A 694 21.15 17.35 -20.89
CA ILE A 694 19.76 17.60 -21.31
C ILE A 694 19.72 18.25 -22.69
N GLU A 695 20.75 19.02 -23.05
CA GLU A 695 20.89 19.61 -24.39
C GLU A 695 21.12 18.55 -25.48
N ARG A 696 21.50 17.32 -25.09
CA ARG A 696 21.71 16.14 -25.96
C ARG A 696 21.08 14.90 -25.34
N ILE A 697 19.82 15.05 -24.90
CA ILE A 697 19.10 14.03 -24.13
C ILE A 697 18.73 12.80 -24.98
N ASP A 698 18.75 12.95 -26.31
CA ASP A 698 18.57 11.92 -27.32
C ASP A 698 19.73 10.91 -27.39
N GLN A 699 20.92 11.30 -26.93
CA GLN A 699 22.10 10.48 -27.06
C GLN A 699 22.13 9.36 -26.00
N LYS A 700 22.68 8.21 -26.39
CA LYS A 700 22.99 7.12 -25.46
C LYS A 700 24.24 7.48 -24.65
N HIS A 701 24.07 7.65 -23.35
CA HIS A 701 25.12 7.99 -22.39
C HIS A 701 25.66 6.71 -21.75
N SER A 702 26.97 6.50 -21.81
CA SER A 702 27.62 5.34 -21.18
C SER A 702 28.30 5.76 -19.88
N ILE A 703 27.72 5.33 -18.75
CA ILE A 703 28.02 5.88 -17.43
C ILE A 703 28.69 4.80 -16.56
N PRO A 704 29.87 5.08 -15.99
CA PRO A 704 30.54 4.10 -15.14
C PRO A 704 29.80 3.91 -13.81
N LYS A 705 29.89 2.71 -13.25
CA LYS A 705 29.31 2.35 -11.94
C LYS A 705 29.73 3.29 -10.81
N SER A 706 30.95 3.83 -10.84
CA SER A 706 31.44 4.80 -9.85
C SER A 706 30.61 6.09 -9.81
N SER A 707 30.19 6.61 -10.97
CA SER A 707 29.37 7.83 -11.06
C SER A 707 27.99 7.65 -10.45
N TYR A 708 27.42 6.44 -10.50
CA TYR A 708 26.17 6.14 -9.79
C TYR A 708 26.32 6.27 -8.28
N TYR A 709 27.46 5.87 -7.75
CA TYR A 709 27.70 5.91 -6.30
C TYR A 709 27.97 7.31 -5.82
N GLU A 710 28.80 8.04 -6.55
CA GLU A 710 29.01 9.46 -6.31
C GLU A 710 27.68 10.22 -6.36
N ALA A 711 26.86 9.99 -7.39
CA ALA A 711 25.55 10.61 -7.51
C ALA A 711 24.65 10.27 -6.32
N TYR A 712 24.60 8.99 -5.93
CA TYR A 712 23.77 8.58 -4.81
C TYR A 712 24.27 9.16 -3.48
N ASP A 713 25.58 9.22 -3.25
CA ASP A 713 26.14 9.73 -1.99
C ASP A 713 25.85 11.22 -1.83
N ILE A 714 25.93 12.01 -2.91
CA ILE A 714 25.51 13.42 -2.90
C ILE A 714 24.00 13.53 -2.67
N ILE A 715 23.19 12.71 -3.35
CA ILE A 715 21.74 12.67 -3.12
C ILE A 715 21.43 12.32 -1.66
N ASN A 716 22.12 11.34 -1.08
CA ASN A 716 21.91 10.91 0.30
C ASN A 716 22.16 12.05 1.28
N GLN A 717 23.18 12.88 1.05
CA GLN A 717 23.43 14.09 1.83
C GLN A 717 22.28 15.10 1.71
N LEU A 718 21.77 15.33 0.50
CA LEU A 718 20.60 16.20 0.27
C LEU A 718 19.35 15.68 0.98
N LEU A 719 19.15 14.36 0.98
CA LEU A 719 17.99 13.72 1.61
C LEU A 719 18.06 13.76 3.14
N ASN A 720 19.23 13.50 3.73
CA ASN A 720 19.42 13.50 5.18
C ASN A 720 19.12 14.86 5.83
N GLY A 721 19.26 15.97 5.09
CA GLY A 721 18.94 17.32 5.55
C GLY A 721 17.57 17.87 5.15
N ASN A 722 16.76 17.12 4.38
CA ASN A 722 15.56 17.65 3.75
C ASN A 722 14.36 16.70 3.86
N SER A 723 13.66 16.76 5.00
CA SER A 723 12.48 15.93 5.28
C SER A 723 11.32 16.18 4.31
N ALA A 724 11.17 17.40 3.81
CA ALA A 724 10.14 17.75 2.82
C ALA A 724 10.39 17.06 1.47
N LEU A 725 11.64 17.05 1.00
CA LEU A 725 12.05 16.33 -0.22
C LEU A 725 11.88 14.82 -0.07
N CYS A 726 12.25 14.25 1.08
CA CYS A 726 12.04 12.84 1.39
C CYS A 726 10.56 12.44 1.33
N LYS A 727 9.68 13.26 1.90
CA LYS A 727 8.21 13.07 1.82
C LYS A 727 7.75 13.14 0.36
N LYS A 728 8.22 14.12 -0.42
CA LYS A 728 7.87 14.29 -1.84
C LYS A 728 8.28 13.08 -2.70
N LEU A 729 9.51 12.60 -2.55
CA LEU A 729 10.01 11.40 -3.25
C LEU A 729 9.28 10.12 -2.85
N SER A 730 8.87 10.03 -1.58
CA SER A 730 8.05 8.91 -1.08
C SER A 730 6.65 8.93 -1.69
N SER A 731 6.00 10.10 -1.81
CA SER A 731 4.71 10.22 -2.48
C SER A 731 4.78 9.93 -3.98
N MET A 732 5.94 10.09 -4.60
CA MET A 732 6.22 9.73 -5.99
C MET A 732 6.53 8.24 -6.19
N ASN A 733 6.43 7.42 -5.12
CA ASN A 733 6.74 5.99 -5.11
C ASN A 733 8.15 5.66 -5.62
N THR A 734 9.13 6.53 -5.40
CA THR A 734 10.52 6.31 -5.84
C THR A 734 11.31 5.46 -4.86
N MET A 735 12.36 4.81 -5.34
CA MET A 735 13.35 4.13 -4.50
C MET A 735 14.39 5.08 -3.87
N LEU A 736 14.43 6.36 -4.25
CA LEU A 736 15.37 7.33 -3.68
C LEU A 736 14.99 7.67 -2.22
N LYS A 737 15.79 7.17 -1.26
CA LYS A 737 15.54 7.32 0.18
C LYS A 737 16.85 7.52 0.95
N PRO A 738 16.85 8.23 2.09
CA PRO A 738 18.04 8.32 2.90
C PRO A 738 18.49 6.93 3.38
N ILE A 739 19.76 6.61 3.17
CA ILE A 739 20.41 5.42 3.70
C ILE A 739 21.00 5.80 5.06
N THR A 740 20.47 5.18 6.12
CA THR A 740 20.84 5.48 7.52
C THR A 740 21.66 4.37 8.19
N SER A 741 21.82 3.21 7.55
CA SER A 741 22.71 2.13 8.00
C SER A 741 23.78 1.82 6.95
N GLN A 742 24.97 1.40 7.40
CA GLN A 742 26.07 0.95 6.54
C GLN A 742 25.79 -0.40 5.83
N SER A 743 24.67 -1.06 6.13
CA SER A 743 24.31 -2.40 5.66
C SER A 743 23.53 -2.43 4.34
N HIS A 744 23.41 -1.32 3.62
CA HIS A 744 22.76 -1.29 2.31
C HIS A 744 23.76 -1.61 1.21
N SER A 745 23.49 -2.69 0.45
CA SER A 745 24.40 -3.14 -0.60
C SER A 745 24.55 -2.10 -1.71
N GLU A 746 25.77 -2.02 -2.24
CA GLU A 746 26.18 -1.39 -3.49
C GLU A 746 25.11 -1.43 -4.61
N GLY A 747 24.38 -2.55 -4.75
CA GLY A 747 23.31 -2.71 -5.74
C GLY A 747 22.05 -1.87 -5.49
N TYR A 748 21.78 -1.42 -4.26
CA TYR A 748 20.65 -0.53 -3.97
C TYR A 748 20.82 0.84 -4.63
N LYS A 749 22.03 1.43 -4.56
CA LYS A 749 22.32 2.76 -5.11
C LYS A 749 21.99 2.83 -6.61
N THR A 750 22.43 1.84 -7.37
CA THR A 750 22.15 1.74 -8.80
C THR A 750 20.67 1.52 -9.09
N ARG A 751 20.01 0.58 -8.38
CA ARG A 751 18.57 0.33 -8.57
C ARG A 751 17.73 1.56 -8.26
N ALA A 752 18.07 2.30 -7.21
CA ALA A 752 17.32 3.48 -6.81
C ALA A 752 17.43 4.63 -7.84
N ILE A 753 18.62 4.83 -8.43
CA ILE A 753 18.80 5.79 -9.52
C ILE A 753 18.06 5.34 -10.78
N ASN A 754 18.20 4.07 -11.19
CA ASN A 754 17.55 3.56 -12.39
C ASN A 754 16.01 3.57 -12.27
N ASP A 755 15.45 3.27 -11.09
CA ASP A 755 14.02 3.41 -10.81
C ASP A 755 13.56 4.85 -11.02
N PHE A 756 14.32 5.83 -10.52
CA PHE A 756 14.00 7.25 -10.68
C PHE A 756 14.12 7.71 -12.14
N LEU A 757 15.19 7.34 -12.83
CA LEU A 757 15.39 7.66 -14.26
C LEU A 757 14.33 7.01 -15.15
N SER A 758 13.97 5.76 -14.89
CA SER A 758 12.91 5.07 -15.63
C SER A 758 11.56 5.77 -15.50
N LYS A 759 11.25 6.24 -14.28
CA LYS A 759 10.06 7.06 -14.03
C LYS A 759 10.08 8.40 -14.75
N LEU A 760 11.25 9.00 -14.95
CA LEU A 760 11.40 10.21 -15.76
C LEU A 760 11.30 9.95 -17.28
N GLY A 761 11.30 8.68 -17.71
CA GLY A 761 11.16 8.28 -19.11
C GLY A 761 12.45 7.78 -19.77
N PHE A 762 13.51 7.51 -19.01
CA PHE A 762 14.75 6.94 -19.54
C PHE A 762 14.72 5.41 -19.57
N ASP A 763 15.34 4.82 -20.58
CA ASP A 763 15.71 3.41 -20.56
C ASP A 763 17.13 3.26 -20.00
N THR A 764 17.34 2.16 -19.28
CA THR A 764 18.65 1.83 -18.69
C THR A 764 19.00 0.40 -19.03
N GLU A 765 20.21 0.20 -19.55
CA GLU A 765 20.74 -1.11 -19.93
C GLU A 765 22.12 -1.28 -19.31
N VAL A 766 22.41 -2.45 -18.75
CA VAL A 766 23.74 -2.73 -18.21
C VAL A 766 24.65 -3.18 -19.35
N ASP A 767 25.79 -2.52 -19.55
CA ASP A 767 26.80 -3.00 -20.48
C ASP A 767 27.51 -4.22 -19.85
N HIS A 768 27.17 -5.41 -20.35
CA HIS A 768 27.72 -6.67 -19.88
C HIS A 768 29.09 -7.00 -20.49
N LYS A 769 29.62 -6.16 -21.39
CA LYS A 769 30.93 -6.40 -22.04
C LYS A 769 32.12 -5.98 -21.17
N THR A 770 31.90 -5.26 -20.06
CA THR A 770 32.97 -4.80 -19.17
C THR A 770 33.01 -5.57 -17.84
N ASN A 771 34.22 -5.95 -17.39
CA ASN A 771 34.46 -6.61 -16.09
C ASN A 771 33.83 -5.81 -14.93
N GLY A 772 33.50 -6.50 -13.82
CA GLY A 772 32.74 -5.93 -12.69
C GLY A 772 33.27 -4.61 -12.09
N ASN A 773 34.57 -4.33 -12.18
CA ASN A 773 35.19 -3.06 -11.73
C ASN A 773 35.05 -1.91 -12.73
N TYR A 774 34.66 -2.21 -13.98
CA TYR A 774 34.47 -1.26 -15.09
C TYR A 774 33.04 -1.32 -15.65
N ARG A 775 32.09 -1.87 -14.88
CA ARG A 775 30.68 -1.99 -15.30
C ARG A 775 30.15 -0.60 -15.70
N LYS A 776 29.62 -0.51 -16.92
CA LYS A 776 28.96 0.70 -17.42
C LYS A 776 27.46 0.46 -17.53
N TYR A 777 26.70 1.53 -17.38
CA TYR A 777 25.26 1.58 -17.60
C TYR A 777 25.02 2.50 -18.78
N ASN A 778 24.32 1.99 -19.77
CA ASN A 778 23.87 2.81 -20.88
C ASN A 778 22.50 3.38 -20.54
N ILE A 779 22.36 4.69 -20.68
CA ILE A 779 21.14 5.44 -20.37
C ILE A 779 20.80 6.28 -21.59
N TRP A 780 19.54 6.24 -22.03
CA TRP A 780 19.02 7.10 -23.09
C TRP A 780 17.56 7.42 -22.83
N LEU A 781 17.08 8.56 -23.34
CA LEU A 781 15.67 8.88 -23.24
C LEU A 781 14.89 7.95 -24.18
N ASN A 782 13.80 7.35 -23.68
CA ASN A 782 12.97 6.47 -24.50
C ASN A 782 12.36 7.26 -25.67
N SER A 783 12.25 6.63 -26.84
CA SER A 783 11.73 7.25 -28.06
C SER A 783 10.32 7.82 -27.90
N HIS A 784 9.48 7.25 -27.03
CA HIS A 784 8.14 7.77 -26.76
C HIS A 784 8.14 8.98 -25.82
N ALA A 785 9.16 9.16 -24.97
CA ALA A 785 9.32 10.36 -24.15
C ALA A 785 9.91 11.53 -24.94
N TYR A 786 10.71 11.23 -25.97
CA TYR A 786 11.50 12.21 -26.71
C TYR A 786 10.70 13.37 -27.32
N PRO A 787 9.56 13.16 -28.03
CA PRO A 787 8.77 14.25 -28.60
C PRO A 787 8.31 15.25 -27.53
N SER A 788 7.98 14.74 -26.34
CA SER A 788 7.47 15.55 -25.24
C SER A 788 8.50 16.48 -24.60
N ILE A 789 9.79 16.17 -24.76
CA ILE A 789 10.89 17.00 -24.27
C ILE A 789 11.32 18.01 -25.34
N LEU A 790 11.27 17.63 -26.63
CA LEU A 790 11.69 18.48 -27.74
C LEU A 790 10.73 19.62 -28.06
N ASN A 791 9.42 19.41 -27.99
CA ASN A 791 8.43 20.40 -28.44
C ASN A 791 8.43 21.71 -27.60
N LYS A 792 9.20 21.75 -26.51
CA LYS A 792 9.41 22.92 -25.64
C LYS A 792 10.78 23.59 -25.83
N HIS A 793 11.64 22.99 -26.65
CA HIS A 793 12.90 23.55 -27.10
C HIS A 793 12.74 23.89 -28.58
N ASP A 794 12.46 25.16 -28.92
CA ASP A 794 12.49 25.68 -30.29
C ASP A 794 13.90 25.49 -30.90
N TYR A 795 14.19 24.29 -31.40
CA TYR A 795 15.44 23.93 -32.07
C TYR A 795 15.18 22.97 -33.22
N TYR A 796 14.26 23.32 -34.13
CA TYR A 796 14.24 22.72 -35.47
C TYR A 796 13.98 23.78 -36.55
N GLU A 797 15.07 24.23 -37.18
CA GLU A 797 15.04 25.08 -38.37
C GLU A 797 14.79 24.30 -39.68
N THR A 798 14.59 22.97 -39.67
CA THR A 798 14.38 22.22 -40.92
C THR A 798 13.29 21.15 -40.90
N SER A 799 12.55 21.08 -42.02
CA SER A 799 11.40 20.18 -42.26
C SER A 799 11.71 18.66 -42.27
N LEU A 800 12.98 18.25 -42.11
CA LEU A 800 13.37 16.84 -42.07
C LEU A 800 13.20 16.23 -40.67
N ASP A 801 13.38 17.00 -39.61
CA ASP A 801 13.37 16.49 -38.23
C ASP A 801 11.95 16.16 -37.75
N ILE A 802 10.96 16.92 -38.24
CA ILE A 802 9.53 16.64 -38.01
C ILE A 802 9.14 15.27 -38.62
N LYS A 803 9.76 14.85 -39.73
CA LYS A 803 9.50 13.53 -40.31
C LYS A 803 10.16 12.38 -39.54
N GLN A 804 11.25 12.62 -38.82
CA GLN A 804 11.89 11.63 -37.96
C GLN A 804 11.26 11.54 -36.56
N ALA A 805 10.57 12.59 -36.09
CA ALA A 805 9.81 12.54 -34.84
C ALA A 805 8.42 11.88 -34.98
N ILE A 806 7.89 11.79 -36.22
CA ILE A 806 6.56 11.24 -36.53
C ILE A 806 6.63 9.78 -37.05
N MET A 807 7.81 9.30 -37.46
CA MET A 807 8.07 7.88 -37.79
C MET A 807 8.70 7.17 -36.59
#